data_AF-A0A9D8DVZ3-F1
#
_entry.id   AF-A0A9D8DVZ3-F1
#
_cell.length_a   1.000
_cell.length_b   1.000
_cell.length_c   1.000
_cell.angle_alpha   90.00
_cell.angle_beta   90.00
_cell.angle_gamma   90.00
#
_symmetry.space_group_name_H-M   'P 1'
#
loop_
_entity.id
_entity.type
_entity.pdbx_description
1 polymer ?
#
loop_
_entity_poly.entity_id
_entity_poly.type
_entity_poly.pdbx_seq_one_letter_code
_entity_poly.pdbx_strand_id
1 'polypeptide(L)'
;MERRASSATGCPHGSTARSPGHHRDLRVSMRRRGAAMWTAAIAVLGIAAGSLVVPAEARELPAVALGQSHENPTVTPRIVNGRAPRTGEIAAYVLLDLNGSQCGGTLVDLTHIVTAGHCLVDSAGQPNVTSSQIITLWSNSGGAATSGAGGRVKSIAVHPNYDFPDNDVAVLTLVDPISGATPMPIADSETSDELLEEGEPVTSVGYGDTSWAGNLSPTMLVADLTVIPDSVCADRNKSYSLDGVTVWGLGRNTSSSVCAIGVKSGKFVDACQGDSGGPLFADGYLLGVVSGGFGCAGVDAGGPMAKPTVGGYTRLSVFRDWLSAVGVDLDAGESETAGVWNAKLSDIGTEHGKKYVDITWDPPIGLADEVESYRVMINHDWRPQRWMSLETERTKARLRGLVAGRTYTAIVQADVGDDYGMPTALRLEVPGNPVVDWVVSLGDSFISGEAGKWAGNTDALGGRDEINTSDRAYYDSQHGETIEECHRSQSALIHIGVARSMNFACSGAITESQESGGIWKPGIDAVERPDIDLGKFGPAVGQTKLLEDFARNNSVKMVVLSIGGNNFFFSRIVTDCLFAYMDRGSAGCRNDPELNDLLSPAWSSRVKVEIEVAITNIILAMRSAGYDNSEWTLVQHLYPRPIAYPKDMRYVERTVTNSRYRQYHGGCGMSDADILWADDTVLPTVNKTAKEAAAAARERFPDLRLVQMDTTDAFKGHELCNKNVYRVDSWQSEDRKGVDTWRDRDAADKSEWMKEIEISRIGDVTLEESFHPNFWGQLALRACMRELWNGGDIVGGGTCSPLQGRNARGEPAMKFELKPELTFLDPPAPPGTENLGEGGEAGEGRGLGRGR
;
A
#
# COMPACT_ATOMS: atom_id res chain seq x y z
N MET A 1 -9.69 -8.98 -67.39
CA MET A 1 -10.30 -8.72 -66.07
C MET A 1 -9.87 -7.33 -65.63
N GLU A 2 -10.11 -6.32 -66.46
CA GLU A 2 -11.30 -5.45 -66.58
C GLU A 2 -11.13 -4.14 -65.79
N ARG A 3 -11.01 -3.07 -66.57
CA ARG A 3 -10.84 -1.66 -66.21
C ARG A 3 -12.08 -0.88 -66.67
N ARG A 4 -12.46 0.13 -65.90
CA ARG A 4 -13.01 1.47 -66.27
C ARG A 4 -13.97 1.64 -67.47
N ALA A 5 -15.17 2.17 -67.13
CA ALA A 5 -15.73 3.50 -67.50
C ALA A 5 -16.80 3.70 -68.63
N SER A 6 -17.76 4.60 -68.27
CA SER A 6 -18.70 5.45 -69.06
C SER A 6 -19.99 4.79 -69.61
N SER A 7 -21.19 5.42 -69.64
CA SER A 7 -21.64 6.82 -69.85
C SER A 7 -23.06 7.08 -69.26
N ALA A 8 -23.38 8.21 -68.60
CA ALA A 8 -24.11 9.42 -69.07
C ALA A 8 -25.55 9.17 -69.65
N THR A 9 -26.66 9.86 -69.32
CA THR A 9 -26.97 11.31 -69.22
C THR A 9 -28.40 11.54 -68.67
N GLY A 10 -28.69 12.70 -68.04
CA GLY A 10 -30.06 13.26 -67.97
C GLY A 10 -30.37 14.28 -66.84
N CYS A 11 -30.24 15.58 -67.12
CA CYS A 11 -30.80 16.75 -66.41
C CYS A 11 -32.13 17.19 -67.12
N PRO A 12 -33.00 18.15 -66.67
CA PRO A 12 -32.59 19.52 -66.22
C PRO A 12 -33.55 20.39 -65.31
N HIS A 13 -33.01 21.56 -64.87
CA HIS A 13 -33.58 22.93 -64.59
C HIS A 13 -34.73 23.19 -63.58
N GLY A 14 -34.81 24.29 -62.78
CA GLY A 14 -33.93 25.45 -62.54
C GLY A 14 -34.61 26.67 -61.82
N SER A 15 -33.79 27.52 -61.16
CA SER A 15 -33.88 29.01 -60.94
C SER A 15 -34.98 29.62 -60.00
N THR A 16 -34.86 30.74 -59.24
CA THR A 16 -34.15 32.07 -59.27
C THR A 16 -34.16 32.71 -57.82
N ALA A 17 -33.15 33.38 -57.22
CA ALA A 17 -32.42 34.67 -57.45
C ALA A 17 -32.93 35.94 -56.69
N ARG A 18 -32.10 36.61 -55.85
CA ARG A 18 -31.70 38.06 -55.89
C ARG A 18 -30.98 38.60 -54.60
N SER A 19 -30.10 39.58 -54.80
CA SER A 19 -29.21 40.38 -53.88
C SER A 19 -29.65 41.88 -53.90
N PRO A 20 -28.92 42.98 -53.49
CA PRO A 20 -27.77 43.27 -52.56
C PRO A 20 -27.91 44.57 -51.65
N GLY A 21 -26.86 44.91 -50.87
CA GLY A 21 -26.47 46.28 -50.40
C GLY A 21 -26.46 46.48 -48.87
N HIS A 22 -25.53 47.18 -48.17
CA HIS A 22 -24.52 48.20 -48.51
C HIS A 22 -23.49 48.39 -47.36
N HIS A 23 -22.39 49.10 -47.69
CA HIS A 23 -21.17 49.45 -46.94
C HIS A 23 -21.33 50.34 -45.68
N ARG A 24 -20.33 50.30 -44.77
CA ARG A 24 -19.48 51.47 -44.44
C ARG A 24 -18.18 51.13 -43.67
N ASP A 25 -17.12 51.78 -44.13
CA ASP A 25 -15.72 51.82 -43.65
C ASP A 25 -15.54 52.41 -42.23
N LEU A 26 -14.40 52.07 -41.59
CA LEU A 26 -13.33 53.04 -41.30
C LEU A 26 -12.07 52.36 -40.75
N ARG A 27 -10.96 52.53 -41.48
CA ARG A 27 -9.58 52.29 -41.04
C ARG A 27 -9.16 53.36 -40.02
N VAL A 28 -8.43 52.98 -38.97
CA VAL A 28 -7.47 53.87 -38.30
C VAL A 28 -6.18 53.10 -38.01
N SER A 29 -5.08 53.71 -38.46
CA SER A 29 -3.69 53.30 -38.27
C SER A 29 -3.25 53.30 -36.81
N MET A 30 -2.35 52.41 -36.42
CA MET A 30 -1.36 52.76 -35.40
C MET A 30 0.07 52.46 -35.88
N ARG A 31 0.85 53.54 -35.87
CA ARG A 31 2.26 53.65 -36.22
C ARG A 31 3.15 53.10 -35.10
N ARG A 32 4.34 52.64 -35.49
CA ARG A 32 5.55 52.55 -34.66
C ARG A 32 5.89 53.89 -33.99
N ARG A 33 6.11 53.89 -32.66
CA ARG A 33 7.11 54.61 -31.82
C ARG A 33 7.16 53.82 -30.49
N GLY A 34 8.28 53.39 -29.91
CA GLY A 34 9.52 54.10 -29.63
C GLY A 34 9.53 54.56 -28.16
N ALA A 35 10.26 53.82 -27.31
CA ALA A 35 10.91 54.19 -26.04
C ALA A 35 10.13 54.97 -24.94
N ALA A 36 10.11 54.41 -23.72
CA ALA A 36 10.85 54.93 -22.55
C ALA A 36 10.11 54.77 -21.20
N MET A 37 10.91 54.35 -20.20
CA MET A 37 10.84 54.66 -18.76
C MET A 37 9.65 54.21 -17.91
N TRP A 38 9.94 53.27 -17.00
CA TRP A 38 9.67 53.46 -15.57
C TRP A 38 10.89 52.98 -14.75
N THR A 39 11.53 53.95 -14.11
CA THR A 39 12.47 53.84 -12.98
C THR A 39 11.70 54.01 -11.68
N ALA A 40 11.93 53.13 -10.70
CA ALA A 40 11.96 53.42 -9.25
C ALA A 40 12.18 52.09 -8.50
N ALA A 41 12.90 51.97 -7.38
CA ALA A 41 13.99 52.73 -6.79
C ALA A 41 14.55 51.79 -5.69
N ILE A 42 15.87 51.59 -5.68
CA ILE A 42 16.61 50.96 -4.60
C ILE A 42 16.67 51.96 -3.43
N ALA A 43 16.36 51.51 -2.21
CA ALA A 43 16.73 52.20 -0.98
C ALA A 43 17.61 51.29 -0.12
N VAL A 44 18.91 51.61 -0.14
CA VAL A 44 19.95 51.15 0.77
C VAL A 44 19.71 51.78 2.14
N LEU A 45 19.74 50.97 3.20
CA LEU A 45 20.14 51.41 4.54
C LEU A 45 20.97 50.31 5.19
N GLY A 46 22.29 50.43 5.05
CA GLY A 46 23.24 49.82 5.98
C GLY A 46 23.30 50.66 7.26
N ILE A 47 23.18 50.00 8.41
CA ILE A 47 23.69 50.50 9.68
C ILE A 47 24.50 49.37 10.32
N ALA A 48 25.63 49.81 10.88
CA ALA A 48 26.79 49.06 11.30
C ALA A 48 26.56 48.01 12.39
N ALA A 49 27.49 47.05 12.39
CA ALA A 49 27.74 46.07 13.44
C ALA A 49 27.89 46.71 14.83
N GLY A 50 27.24 46.09 15.81
CA GLY A 50 27.49 46.27 17.23
C GLY A 50 27.23 44.96 17.94
N SER A 51 28.31 44.24 18.26
CA SER A 51 28.31 43.01 19.04
C SER A 51 27.61 43.21 20.38
N LEU A 52 26.63 42.36 20.70
CA LEU A 52 26.20 42.12 22.06
C LEU A 52 25.89 40.63 22.23
N VAL A 53 26.87 39.95 22.82
CA VAL A 53 26.71 38.70 23.52
C VAL A 53 25.76 38.95 24.69
N VAL A 54 24.67 38.18 24.78
CA VAL A 54 23.88 38.02 26.00
C VAL A 54 23.67 36.51 26.21
N PRO A 55 23.97 35.97 27.41
CA PRO A 55 24.16 34.54 27.63
C PRO A 55 22.84 33.77 27.72
N ALA A 56 22.95 32.47 27.48
CA ALA A 56 21.92 31.49 27.78
C ALA A 56 21.66 31.42 29.29
N GLU A 57 20.47 31.80 29.72
CA GLU A 57 19.94 31.48 31.05
C GLU A 57 18.92 30.35 30.89
N ALA A 58 19.28 29.20 31.46
CA ALA A 58 18.43 28.05 31.62
C ALA A 58 17.19 28.44 32.43
N ARG A 59 16.01 28.27 31.85
CA ARG A 59 14.74 28.25 32.60
C ARG A 59 14.37 26.80 32.87
N GLU A 60 14.53 26.40 34.13
CA GLU A 60 13.91 25.20 34.67
C GLU A 60 12.38 25.30 34.53
N LEU A 61 11.75 24.28 33.94
CA LEU A 61 10.31 24.09 33.96
C LEU A 61 9.91 23.40 35.27
N PRO A 62 8.88 23.87 35.99
CA PRO A 62 8.44 23.23 37.22
C PRO A 62 7.67 21.94 36.91
N ALA A 63 7.96 20.89 37.67
CA ALA A 63 7.14 19.69 37.74
C ALA A 63 5.72 20.04 38.23
N VAL A 64 4.70 19.69 37.45
CA VAL A 64 3.31 19.72 37.89
C VAL A 64 2.78 18.29 37.96
N ALA A 65 2.15 18.03 39.10
CA ALA A 65 1.81 16.74 39.64
C ALA A 65 0.77 15.93 38.84
N LEU A 66 0.92 14.61 38.97
CA LEU A 66 -0.02 13.58 38.57
C LEU A 66 -1.41 13.77 39.19
N GLY A 67 -2.42 13.56 38.35
CA GLY A 67 -3.69 12.96 38.76
C GLY A 67 -4.91 13.83 38.56
N GLN A 68 -5.64 13.61 37.46
CA GLN A 68 -7.12 13.53 37.45
C GLN A 68 -7.57 12.55 36.36
N SER A 69 -8.41 11.60 36.76
CA SER A 69 -9.11 10.62 35.94
C SER A 69 -10.08 11.30 34.98
N HIS A 70 -10.00 11.02 33.68
CA HIS A 70 -11.06 11.33 32.72
C HIS A 70 -11.60 10.04 32.13
N GLU A 71 -12.92 9.93 32.22
CA GLU A 71 -13.77 8.80 31.86
C GLU A 71 -13.64 8.41 30.39
N ASN A 72 -13.76 7.11 30.10
CA ASN A 72 -13.82 6.54 28.75
C ASN A 72 -14.86 7.27 27.88
N PRO A 73 -14.51 7.78 26.69
CA PRO A 73 -15.50 8.28 25.77
C PRO A 73 -16.39 7.13 25.28
N THR A 74 -17.67 7.24 25.61
CA THR A 74 -18.76 6.35 25.22
C THR A 74 -18.90 6.34 23.70
N VAL A 75 -18.68 5.19 23.08
CA VAL A 75 -18.86 4.95 21.64
C VAL A 75 -20.35 5.00 21.28
N THR A 76 -20.73 5.88 20.37
CA THR A 76 -22.09 5.94 19.80
C THR A 76 -22.22 5.03 18.55
N PRO A 77 -23.39 4.40 18.31
CA PRO A 77 -23.53 3.23 17.43
C PRO A 77 -23.77 3.57 15.94
N ARG A 78 -23.29 2.74 14.97
CA ARG A 78 -23.04 3.13 13.54
C ARG A 78 -23.38 2.10 12.41
N ILE A 79 -24.17 1.05 12.67
CA ILE A 79 -25.30 0.74 11.75
C ILE A 79 -26.36 1.81 12.07
N VAL A 80 -27.48 1.98 11.36
CA VAL A 80 -28.52 2.89 11.91
C VAL A 80 -28.84 2.39 13.34
N ASN A 81 -28.27 3.01 14.37
CA ASN A 81 -28.26 2.56 15.77
C ASN A 81 -27.75 1.12 16.11
N GLY A 82 -26.95 0.43 15.27
CA GLY A 82 -26.46 -0.94 15.55
C GLY A 82 -25.17 -1.05 16.40
N ARG A 83 -24.80 -2.26 16.86
CA ARG A 83 -23.78 -2.50 17.92
C ARG A 83 -22.44 -3.03 17.38
N ALA A 84 -21.41 -3.04 18.24
CA ALA A 84 -20.14 -3.72 17.96
C ALA A 84 -20.31 -5.26 17.95
N PRO A 85 -19.52 -5.99 17.13
CA PRO A 85 -19.57 -7.44 17.04
C PRO A 85 -19.00 -8.13 18.28
N ARG A 86 -19.56 -9.28 18.64
CA ARG A 86 -18.99 -10.21 19.62
C ARG A 86 -17.99 -11.14 18.92
N THR A 87 -17.08 -11.72 19.71
CA THR A 87 -16.12 -12.72 19.21
C THR A 87 -16.84 -13.85 18.48
N GLY A 88 -16.49 -14.08 17.21
CA GLY A 88 -17.06 -15.14 16.38
C GLY A 88 -18.25 -14.73 15.51
N GLU A 89 -18.97 -13.63 15.82
CA GLU A 89 -20.17 -13.19 15.07
C GLU A 89 -19.90 -12.77 13.62
N ILE A 90 -18.63 -12.59 13.27
CA ILE A 90 -18.20 -12.06 11.97
C ILE A 90 -17.27 -13.02 11.23
N ALA A 91 -17.09 -14.24 11.73
CA ALA A 91 -16.07 -15.19 11.25
C ALA A 91 -16.28 -15.64 9.79
N ALA A 92 -17.53 -15.63 9.32
CA ALA A 92 -17.90 -16.00 7.96
C ALA A 92 -18.07 -14.80 7.01
N TYR A 93 -18.02 -13.56 7.50
CA TYR A 93 -18.24 -12.38 6.65
C TYR A 93 -17.08 -12.16 5.69
N VAL A 94 -17.41 -11.79 4.45
CA VAL A 94 -16.47 -11.38 3.42
C VAL A 94 -16.82 -10.00 2.87
N LEU A 95 -15.86 -9.07 2.82
CA LEU A 95 -16.01 -7.82 2.04
C LEU A 95 -15.59 -8.07 0.59
N LEU A 96 -16.43 -7.67 -0.36
CA LEU A 96 -16.20 -7.72 -1.80
C LEU A 96 -15.91 -6.30 -2.32
N ASP A 97 -14.68 -6.07 -2.79
CA ASP A 97 -14.31 -4.83 -3.49
C ASP A 97 -14.37 -5.02 -5.01
N LEU A 98 -15.31 -4.31 -5.65
CA LEU A 98 -15.73 -4.48 -7.04
C LEU A 98 -15.41 -3.24 -7.88
N ASN A 99 -14.15 -2.77 -7.84
CA ASN A 99 -13.63 -1.67 -8.66
C ASN A 99 -14.42 -0.35 -8.49
N GLY A 100 -14.57 0.09 -7.23
CA GLY A 100 -15.25 1.34 -6.85
C GLY A 100 -16.66 1.17 -6.29
N SER A 101 -17.18 -0.06 -6.23
CA SER A 101 -18.39 -0.44 -5.49
C SER A 101 -18.04 -1.49 -4.43
N GLN A 102 -18.65 -1.40 -3.25
CA GLN A 102 -18.43 -2.34 -2.14
C GLN A 102 -19.71 -3.12 -1.84
N CYS A 103 -19.56 -4.44 -1.70
CA CYS A 103 -20.60 -5.37 -1.28
C CYS A 103 -20.08 -6.28 -0.16
N GLY A 104 -20.98 -6.88 0.60
CA GLY A 104 -20.71 -7.99 1.50
C GLY A 104 -20.86 -9.36 0.81
N GLY A 105 -20.48 -10.39 1.54
CA GLY A 105 -20.62 -11.80 1.18
C GLY A 105 -20.45 -12.68 2.40
N THR A 106 -20.82 -13.95 2.26
CA THR A 106 -20.74 -14.95 3.35
C THR A 106 -20.01 -16.18 2.87
N LEU A 107 -18.98 -16.60 3.61
CA LEU A 107 -18.29 -17.86 3.40
C LEU A 107 -19.16 -19.01 3.93
N VAL A 108 -19.67 -19.84 3.02
CA VAL A 108 -20.60 -20.95 3.35
C VAL A 108 -19.92 -22.31 3.36
N ASP A 109 -18.82 -22.44 2.63
CA ASP A 109 -17.81 -23.49 2.78
C ASP A 109 -16.42 -22.89 2.53
N LEU A 110 -15.35 -23.68 2.59
CA LEU A 110 -13.99 -23.14 2.47
C LEU A 110 -13.69 -22.49 1.10
N THR A 111 -14.50 -22.76 0.06
CA THR A 111 -14.27 -22.31 -1.32
C THR A 111 -15.43 -21.53 -1.94
N HIS A 112 -16.58 -21.39 -1.28
CA HIS A 112 -17.75 -20.71 -1.82
C HIS A 112 -18.20 -19.53 -0.96
N ILE A 113 -18.45 -18.40 -1.63
CA ILE A 113 -19.02 -17.19 -1.03
C ILE A 113 -20.38 -16.94 -1.66
N VAL A 114 -21.40 -16.81 -0.83
CA VAL A 114 -22.75 -16.37 -1.23
C VAL A 114 -22.85 -14.85 -1.08
N THR A 115 -23.38 -14.16 -2.09
CA THR A 115 -23.58 -12.70 -2.12
C THR A 115 -24.83 -12.35 -2.95
N ALA A 116 -25.12 -11.06 -3.14
CA ALA A 116 -26.24 -10.58 -3.93
C ALA A 116 -25.92 -10.59 -5.43
N GLY A 117 -26.93 -10.86 -6.26
CA GLY A 117 -26.79 -10.84 -7.72
C GLY A 117 -26.47 -9.44 -8.25
N HIS A 118 -27.13 -8.41 -7.70
CA HIS A 118 -26.95 -7.02 -8.14
C HIS A 118 -25.55 -6.46 -7.89
N CYS A 119 -24.76 -7.08 -7.00
CA CYS A 119 -23.36 -6.73 -6.82
C CYS A 119 -22.52 -7.08 -8.06
N LEU A 120 -22.90 -8.10 -8.81
CA LEU A 120 -22.06 -8.70 -9.86
C LEU A 120 -22.54 -8.41 -11.28
N VAL A 121 -23.70 -7.77 -11.44
CA VAL A 121 -24.31 -7.45 -12.74
C VAL A 121 -24.52 -5.96 -12.95
N ASP A 122 -24.59 -5.52 -14.21
CA ASP A 122 -24.99 -4.16 -14.58
C ASP A 122 -26.52 -3.99 -14.52
N SER A 123 -26.99 -2.77 -14.83
CA SER A 123 -28.43 -2.46 -14.88
C SER A 123 -29.20 -3.20 -15.98
N ALA A 124 -28.52 -3.94 -16.87
CA ALA A 124 -29.11 -4.82 -17.87
C ALA A 124 -29.07 -6.31 -17.44
N GLY A 125 -28.66 -6.60 -16.20
CA GLY A 125 -28.54 -7.96 -15.66
C GLY A 125 -27.39 -8.76 -16.26
N GLN A 126 -26.45 -8.11 -16.97
CA GLN A 126 -25.28 -8.77 -17.51
C GLN A 126 -24.12 -8.72 -16.50
N PRO A 127 -23.30 -9.78 -16.38
CA PRO A 127 -22.12 -9.75 -15.51
C PRO A 127 -21.23 -8.55 -15.84
N ASN A 128 -21.08 -7.64 -14.89
CA ASN A 128 -20.28 -6.40 -15.03
C ASN A 128 -18.93 -6.51 -14.29
N VAL A 129 -18.74 -7.62 -13.58
CA VAL A 129 -17.52 -7.93 -12.85
C VAL A 129 -16.98 -9.26 -13.37
N THR A 130 -15.72 -9.28 -13.77
CA THR A 130 -14.98 -10.52 -14.07
C THR A 130 -14.24 -11.01 -12.83
N SER A 131 -13.87 -12.29 -12.79
CA SER A 131 -13.06 -12.84 -11.70
C SER A 131 -11.72 -12.11 -11.49
N SER A 132 -11.19 -11.46 -12.53
CA SER A 132 -10.00 -10.60 -12.47
C SER A 132 -10.24 -9.19 -11.91
N GLN A 133 -11.50 -8.77 -11.77
CA GLN A 133 -11.92 -7.45 -11.28
C GLN A 133 -12.42 -7.47 -9.83
N ILE A 134 -12.46 -8.64 -9.17
CA ILE A 134 -12.72 -8.74 -7.73
C ILE A 134 -11.39 -8.51 -7.03
N ILE A 135 -11.20 -7.30 -6.48
CA ILE A 135 -9.89 -6.76 -6.12
C ILE A 135 -9.43 -7.28 -4.77
N THR A 136 -10.34 -7.36 -3.79
CA THR A 136 -10.00 -7.86 -2.45
C THR A 136 -11.19 -8.58 -1.80
N LEU A 137 -10.92 -9.75 -1.24
CA LEU A 137 -11.79 -10.47 -0.31
C LEU A 137 -11.21 -10.31 1.10
N TRP A 138 -11.94 -9.69 2.03
CA TRP A 138 -11.52 -9.63 3.44
C TRP A 138 -12.34 -10.61 4.27
N SER A 139 -11.70 -11.62 4.86
CA SER A 139 -12.30 -12.54 5.84
C SER A 139 -11.85 -12.18 7.26
N ASN A 140 -12.78 -12.20 8.22
CA ASN A 140 -12.51 -11.86 9.63
C ASN A 140 -12.18 -13.09 10.49
N SER A 141 -11.28 -13.95 10.02
CA SER A 141 -10.73 -15.06 10.81
C SER A 141 -9.85 -14.54 11.95
N GLY A 142 -10.45 -14.25 13.12
CA GLY A 142 -9.72 -14.01 14.37
C GLY A 142 -9.97 -12.70 15.12
N GLY A 143 -11.05 -11.95 14.86
CA GLY A 143 -11.43 -10.78 15.67
C GLY A 143 -10.58 -9.52 15.47
N ALA A 144 -9.63 -9.55 14.53
CA ALA A 144 -9.01 -8.38 13.93
C ALA A 144 -9.16 -8.52 12.41
N ALA A 145 -9.56 -7.45 11.73
CA ALA A 145 -9.61 -7.41 10.27
C ALA A 145 -8.19 -7.60 9.74
N THR A 146 -7.87 -8.82 9.30
CA THR A 146 -6.56 -9.14 8.74
C THR A 146 -6.61 -8.90 7.24
N SER A 147 -5.92 -7.87 6.78
CA SER A 147 -5.54 -7.74 5.38
C SER A 147 -4.65 -8.92 5.01
N GLY A 148 -5.20 -9.97 4.37
CA GLY A 148 -4.35 -11.13 4.11
C GLY A 148 -4.87 -12.30 3.27
N ALA A 149 -6.18 -12.46 3.04
CA ALA A 149 -6.68 -13.60 2.26
C ALA A 149 -7.41 -13.14 0.99
N GLY A 150 -6.70 -12.49 0.08
CA GLY A 150 -7.21 -12.26 -1.27
C GLY A 150 -7.42 -13.61 -1.97
N GLY A 151 -8.65 -14.12 -1.95
CA GLY A 151 -9.03 -15.32 -2.70
C GLY A 151 -9.20 -14.98 -4.18
N ARG A 152 -8.54 -15.71 -5.07
CA ARG A 152 -8.80 -15.60 -6.51
C ARG A 152 -10.15 -16.23 -6.81
N VAL A 153 -10.99 -15.54 -7.56
CA VAL A 153 -12.29 -16.09 -7.99
C VAL A 153 -12.07 -17.00 -9.21
N LYS A 154 -12.51 -18.25 -9.09
CA LYS A 154 -12.52 -19.26 -10.16
C LYS A 154 -13.70 -19.05 -11.11
N SER A 155 -14.88 -18.81 -10.54
CA SER A 155 -16.13 -18.65 -11.29
C SER A 155 -17.14 -17.80 -10.53
N ILE A 156 -18.02 -17.17 -11.29
CA ILE A 156 -19.15 -16.38 -10.80
C ILE A 156 -20.42 -17.02 -11.33
N ALA A 157 -21.39 -17.30 -10.46
CA ALA A 157 -22.69 -17.82 -10.81
C ALA A 157 -23.79 -16.91 -10.23
N VAL A 158 -24.44 -16.13 -11.09
CA VAL A 158 -25.65 -15.37 -10.73
C VAL A 158 -26.86 -16.27 -10.94
N HIS A 159 -27.86 -16.20 -10.05
CA HIS A 159 -29.06 -17.03 -10.20
C HIS A 159 -29.71 -16.81 -11.57
N PRO A 160 -30.09 -17.88 -12.31
CA PRO A 160 -30.55 -17.76 -13.70
C PRO A 160 -31.85 -16.96 -13.87
N ASN A 161 -32.66 -16.88 -12.81
CA ASN A 161 -33.90 -16.08 -12.79
C ASN A 161 -33.74 -14.76 -12.02
N TYR A 162 -32.51 -14.27 -11.84
CA TYR A 162 -32.25 -12.96 -11.23
C TYR A 162 -33.09 -11.86 -11.90
N ASP A 163 -33.89 -11.14 -11.11
CA ASP A 163 -34.73 -10.03 -11.58
C ASP A 163 -34.92 -9.02 -10.44
N PHE A 164 -34.03 -8.02 -10.37
CA PHE A 164 -33.95 -7.17 -9.18
C PHE A 164 -35.30 -6.49 -8.86
N PRO A 165 -35.81 -6.63 -7.62
CA PRO A 165 -35.06 -7.09 -6.46
C PRO A 165 -35.42 -8.53 -6.01
N ASP A 166 -36.06 -9.31 -6.89
CA ASP A 166 -36.37 -10.73 -6.72
C ASP A 166 -35.19 -11.62 -7.20
N ASN A 167 -35.05 -12.80 -6.60
CA ASN A 167 -33.98 -13.78 -6.91
C ASN A 167 -32.56 -13.17 -6.89
N ASP A 168 -32.34 -12.19 -6.01
CA ASP A 168 -31.10 -11.43 -5.90
C ASP A 168 -30.04 -12.21 -5.09
N VAL A 169 -29.46 -13.22 -5.74
CA VAL A 169 -28.42 -14.09 -5.16
C VAL A 169 -27.40 -14.51 -6.21
N ALA A 170 -26.14 -14.59 -5.79
CA ALA A 170 -25.02 -15.07 -6.58
C ALA A 170 -24.00 -15.84 -5.72
N VAL A 171 -23.19 -16.67 -6.37
CA VAL A 171 -22.09 -17.43 -5.77
C VAL A 171 -20.78 -17.07 -6.44
N LEU A 172 -19.76 -16.81 -5.64
CA LEU A 172 -18.36 -16.75 -6.05
C LEU A 172 -17.67 -18.05 -5.62
N THR A 173 -17.14 -18.80 -6.57
CA THR A 173 -16.27 -19.95 -6.28
C THR A 173 -14.82 -19.49 -6.29
N LEU A 174 -14.06 -19.86 -5.26
CA LEU A 174 -12.65 -19.53 -5.12
C LEU A 174 -11.77 -20.58 -5.80
N VAL A 175 -10.58 -20.16 -6.24
CA VAL A 175 -9.54 -21.07 -6.76
C VAL A 175 -8.91 -21.85 -5.61
N ASP A 176 -8.75 -21.20 -4.45
CA ASP A 176 -8.06 -21.71 -3.28
C ASP A 176 -8.97 -21.59 -2.05
N PRO A 177 -9.00 -22.57 -1.13
CA PRO A 177 -9.81 -22.51 0.08
C PRO A 177 -9.29 -21.43 1.07
N ILE A 178 -10.20 -20.78 1.79
CA ILE A 178 -9.86 -19.80 2.84
C ILE A 178 -9.51 -20.54 4.14
N SER A 179 -8.25 -20.46 4.56
CA SER A 179 -7.76 -21.08 5.81
C SER A 179 -8.08 -20.24 7.04
N GLY A 180 -8.56 -20.88 8.12
CA GLY A 180 -8.77 -20.24 9.43
C GLY A 180 -10.10 -19.50 9.59
N ALA A 181 -10.94 -19.46 8.55
CA ALA A 181 -12.32 -19.01 8.64
C ALA A 181 -13.24 -20.17 9.06
N THR A 182 -14.34 -19.83 9.75
CA THR A 182 -15.40 -20.78 10.07
C THR A 182 -16.56 -20.51 9.12
N PRO A 183 -16.85 -21.40 8.16
CA PRO A 183 -17.98 -21.24 7.27
C PRO A 183 -19.32 -21.26 8.03
N MET A 184 -20.32 -20.58 7.48
CA MET A 184 -21.68 -20.57 8.03
C MET A 184 -22.57 -21.49 7.19
N PRO A 185 -23.13 -22.56 7.77
CA PRO A 185 -24.04 -23.45 7.04
C PRO A 185 -25.31 -22.70 6.63
N ILE A 186 -25.92 -23.14 5.53
CA ILE A 186 -27.18 -22.57 5.04
C ILE A 186 -28.32 -23.34 5.69
N ALA A 187 -29.29 -22.66 6.28
CA ALA A 187 -30.45 -23.35 6.88
C ALA A 187 -31.20 -24.19 5.85
N ASP A 188 -31.63 -25.39 6.25
CA ASP A 188 -32.64 -26.14 5.50
C ASP A 188 -34.01 -25.45 5.55
N SER A 189 -35.00 -26.01 4.84
CA SER A 189 -36.33 -25.38 4.77
C SER A 189 -37.04 -25.34 6.12
N GLU A 190 -36.93 -26.40 6.93
CA GLU A 190 -37.61 -26.48 8.23
C GLU A 190 -37.00 -25.47 9.21
N THR A 191 -35.67 -25.47 9.35
CA THR A 191 -34.92 -24.53 10.19
C THR A 191 -35.11 -23.09 9.71
N SER A 192 -35.12 -22.87 8.40
CA SER A 192 -35.38 -21.54 7.84
C SER A 192 -36.79 -21.05 8.09
N ASP A 193 -37.79 -21.93 8.08
CA ASP A 193 -39.18 -21.54 8.35
C ASP A 193 -39.35 -21.18 9.83
N GLU A 194 -38.75 -21.95 10.75
CA GLU A 194 -38.74 -21.65 12.18
C GLU A 194 -38.03 -20.33 12.51
N LEU A 195 -36.81 -20.13 12.00
CA LEU A 195 -36.00 -18.94 12.31
C LEU A 195 -36.42 -17.67 11.54
N LEU A 196 -37.30 -17.80 10.55
CA LEU A 196 -37.90 -16.67 9.82
C LEU A 196 -39.39 -16.50 10.13
N GLU A 197 -39.87 -17.04 11.26
CA GLU A 197 -41.22 -16.72 11.75
C GLU A 197 -41.34 -15.26 12.19
N GLU A 198 -42.58 -14.74 12.18
CA GLU A 198 -42.86 -13.38 12.66
C GLU A 198 -42.32 -13.16 14.07
N GLY A 199 -41.56 -12.09 14.26
CA GLY A 199 -41.06 -11.69 15.57
C GLY A 199 -39.76 -12.36 15.99
N GLU A 200 -39.26 -13.33 15.22
CA GLU A 200 -37.99 -14.00 15.54
C GLU A 200 -36.80 -13.04 15.39
N PRO A 201 -35.79 -13.15 16.28
CA PRO A 201 -34.61 -12.31 16.23
C PRO A 201 -33.63 -12.83 15.17
N VAL A 202 -33.19 -11.92 14.30
CA VAL A 202 -32.20 -12.22 13.26
C VAL A 202 -31.10 -11.16 13.27
N THR A 203 -29.94 -11.52 12.76
CA THR A 203 -28.75 -10.67 12.80
C THR A 203 -28.22 -10.42 11.40
N SER A 204 -27.78 -9.19 11.13
CA SER A 204 -27.03 -8.84 9.92
C SER A 204 -25.74 -8.10 10.29
N VAL A 205 -24.69 -8.25 9.49
CA VAL A 205 -23.40 -7.56 9.71
C VAL A 205 -22.86 -6.95 8.42
N GLY A 206 -22.14 -5.84 8.54
CA GLY A 206 -21.51 -5.18 7.39
C GLY A 206 -20.78 -3.87 7.70
N TYR A 207 -20.36 -3.17 6.64
CA TYR A 207 -19.59 -1.92 6.65
C TYR A 207 -20.32 -0.73 5.98
N GLY A 208 -21.60 -0.90 5.65
CA GLY A 208 -22.38 0.06 4.88
C GLY A 208 -22.58 1.42 5.56
N ASP A 209 -23.13 2.35 4.78
CA ASP A 209 -23.44 3.73 5.16
C ASP A 209 -24.33 3.79 6.41
N THR A 210 -24.08 4.79 7.25
CA THR A 210 -24.84 4.98 8.51
C THR A 210 -26.09 5.86 8.35
N SER A 211 -26.30 6.39 7.15
CA SER A 211 -27.39 7.30 6.74
C SER A 211 -27.44 7.38 5.22
N TRP A 212 -28.58 7.73 4.64
CA TRP A 212 -28.71 7.85 3.17
C TRP A 212 -27.71 8.86 2.58
N ALA A 213 -26.92 8.42 1.60
CA ALA A 213 -25.82 9.19 0.98
C ALA A 213 -24.70 9.60 1.97
N GLY A 214 -24.45 8.76 2.98
CA GLY A 214 -23.37 8.90 3.95
C GLY A 214 -22.01 8.39 3.45
N ASN A 215 -21.06 8.26 4.38
CA ASN A 215 -19.80 7.57 4.14
C ASN A 215 -19.83 6.17 4.78
N LEU A 216 -19.13 5.22 4.16
CA LEU A 216 -18.95 3.85 4.65
C LEU A 216 -18.35 3.81 6.06
N SER A 217 -18.72 2.81 6.85
CA SER A 217 -18.22 2.64 8.21
C SER A 217 -16.76 2.14 8.22
N PRO A 218 -15.84 2.74 9.00
CA PRO A 218 -14.47 2.25 9.13
C PRO A 218 -14.34 0.98 10.00
N THR A 219 -15.43 0.53 10.64
CA THR A 219 -15.48 -0.64 11.52
C THR A 219 -16.74 -1.48 11.24
N MET A 220 -16.63 -2.82 11.32
CA MET A 220 -17.77 -3.71 11.13
C MET A 220 -18.77 -3.59 12.27
N LEU A 221 -20.06 -3.64 11.94
CA LEU A 221 -21.15 -3.48 12.90
C LEU A 221 -22.21 -4.55 12.73
N VAL A 222 -23.01 -4.73 13.79
CA VAL A 222 -24.07 -5.72 13.88
C VAL A 222 -25.43 -5.04 14.02
N ALA A 223 -26.36 -5.39 13.12
CA ALA A 223 -27.76 -5.06 13.19
C ALA A 223 -28.49 -6.23 13.88
N ASP A 224 -28.98 -5.98 15.09
CA ASP A 224 -29.96 -6.86 15.73
C ASP A 224 -31.34 -6.47 15.17
N LEU A 225 -32.01 -7.40 14.48
CA LEU A 225 -33.23 -7.19 13.73
C LEU A 225 -34.32 -8.16 14.18
N THR A 226 -35.55 -7.85 13.80
CA THR A 226 -36.72 -8.70 14.02
C THR A 226 -37.40 -8.99 12.69
N VAL A 227 -37.76 -10.25 12.47
CA VAL A 227 -38.46 -10.68 11.25
C VAL A 227 -39.86 -10.09 11.20
N ILE A 228 -40.22 -9.59 10.02
CA ILE A 228 -41.50 -8.93 9.76
C ILE A 228 -42.41 -9.88 8.98
N PRO A 229 -43.74 -9.90 9.27
CA PRO A 229 -44.66 -10.79 8.59
C PRO A 229 -44.62 -10.64 7.08
N ASP A 230 -44.61 -11.76 6.36
CA ASP A 230 -44.70 -11.80 4.90
C ASP A 230 -45.87 -10.96 4.38
N SER A 231 -47.00 -10.99 5.09
CA SER A 231 -48.18 -10.22 4.72
C SER A 231 -47.96 -8.70 4.71
N VAL A 232 -47.04 -8.19 5.54
CA VAL A 232 -46.59 -6.78 5.58
C VAL A 232 -45.45 -6.58 4.58
N CYS A 233 -44.46 -7.48 4.54
CA CYS A 233 -43.35 -7.42 3.59
C CYS A 233 -43.82 -7.30 2.13
N ALA A 234 -44.88 -8.03 1.76
CA ALA A 234 -45.47 -8.06 0.42
C ALA A 234 -46.33 -6.83 0.05
N ASP A 235 -46.72 -5.99 1.00
CA ASP A 235 -47.63 -4.87 0.73
C ASP A 235 -47.15 -3.56 1.38
N ARG A 236 -46.78 -2.60 0.53
CA ARG A 236 -46.32 -1.25 0.94
C ARG A 236 -47.37 -0.46 1.73
N ASN A 237 -48.65 -0.85 1.65
CA ASN A 237 -49.73 -0.18 2.35
C ASN A 237 -50.04 -0.78 3.72
N LYS A 238 -49.36 -1.87 4.10
CA LYS A 238 -49.48 -2.45 5.42
C LYS A 238 -48.36 -1.99 6.33
N SER A 239 -48.67 -1.95 7.61
CA SER A 239 -47.76 -1.53 8.66
C SER A 239 -47.66 -2.56 9.77
N TYR A 240 -46.51 -2.59 10.43
CA TYR A 240 -46.24 -3.38 11.62
C TYR A 240 -45.80 -2.48 12.77
N SER A 241 -46.16 -2.84 14.00
CA SER A 241 -45.77 -2.07 15.20
C SER A 241 -44.71 -2.86 15.96
N LEU A 242 -43.47 -2.37 15.95
CA LEU A 242 -42.33 -2.96 16.64
C LEU A 242 -41.82 -1.97 17.71
N ASP A 243 -41.76 -2.40 18.97
CA ASP A 243 -41.33 -1.59 20.11
C ASP A 243 -41.95 -0.18 20.19
N GLY A 244 -43.25 -0.10 19.87
CA GLY A 244 -44.01 1.15 19.88
C GLY A 244 -43.79 2.06 18.67
N VAL A 245 -43.09 1.58 17.64
CA VAL A 245 -42.82 2.32 16.40
C VAL A 245 -43.47 1.62 15.21
N THR A 246 -44.11 2.40 14.33
CA THR A 246 -44.78 1.88 13.13
C THR A 246 -43.82 1.86 11.93
N VAL A 247 -43.64 0.68 11.35
CA VAL A 247 -42.88 0.43 10.11
C VAL A 247 -43.80 -0.03 8.99
N TRP A 248 -43.42 0.21 7.73
CA TRP A 248 -44.22 -0.10 6.55
C TRP A 248 -43.54 -1.14 5.66
N GLY A 249 -44.36 -1.92 4.94
CA GLY A 249 -43.89 -2.94 4.01
C GLY A 249 -43.08 -2.39 2.82
N LEU A 250 -42.29 -3.28 2.19
CA LEU A 250 -41.48 -2.96 1.00
C LEU A 250 -42.15 -3.34 -0.33
N GLY A 251 -43.17 -4.21 -0.30
CA GLY A 251 -43.75 -4.77 -1.52
C GLY A 251 -42.82 -5.77 -2.20
N ARG A 252 -42.24 -6.71 -1.44
CA ARG A 252 -41.34 -7.77 -1.94
C ARG A 252 -42.13 -9.04 -2.26
N ASN A 253 -41.64 -9.83 -3.21
CA ASN A 253 -42.15 -11.17 -3.43
C ASN A 253 -41.64 -12.10 -2.31
N THR A 254 -42.53 -12.48 -1.38
CA THR A 254 -42.14 -13.27 -0.19
C THR A 254 -41.84 -14.73 -0.50
N SER A 255 -42.05 -15.20 -1.74
CA SER A 255 -41.57 -16.52 -2.16
C SER A 255 -40.06 -16.58 -2.36
N SER A 256 -39.39 -15.43 -2.52
CA SER A 256 -37.93 -15.33 -2.69
C SER A 256 -37.28 -14.34 -1.73
N SER A 257 -38.06 -13.69 -0.86
CA SER A 257 -37.59 -12.63 0.03
C SER A 257 -38.16 -12.76 1.43
N VAL A 258 -37.44 -12.20 2.39
CA VAL A 258 -37.87 -11.97 3.76
C VAL A 258 -37.58 -10.51 4.13
N CYS A 259 -38.39 -9.94 5.02
CA CYS A 259 -38.18 -8.59 5.52
C CYS A 259 -37.83 -8.62 7.01
N ALA A 260 -36.90 -7.77 7.42
CA ALA A 260 -36.54 -7.60 8.83
C ALA A 260 -36.21 -6.13 9.14
N ILE A 261 -36.38 -5.73 10.40
CA ILE A 261 -35.98 -4.41 10.90
C ILE A 261 -35.78 -4.48 12.42
N GLY A 262 -34.88 -3.67 12.97
CA GLY A 262 -34.72 -3.52 14.41
C GLY A 262 -35.18 -2.15 14.91
N VAL A 263 -35.47 -2.07 16.21
CA VAL A 263 -35.74 -0.80 16.90
C VAL A 263 -34.93 -0.77 18.18
N LYS A 264 -34.15 0.30 18.38
CA LYS A 264 -33.35 0.51 19.59
C LYS A 264 -33.53 1.92 20.10
N SER A 265 -34.03 2.03 21.34
CA SER A 265 -34.28 3.32 21.99
C SER A 265 -35.15 4.27 21.14
N GLY A 266 -36.16 3.72 20.46
CA GLY A 266 -37.10 4.48 19.61
C GLY A 266 -36.55 4.87 18.23
N LYS A 267 -35.38 4.35 17.83
CA LYS A 267 -34.78 4.58 16.51
C LYS A 267 -34.61 3.27 15.74
N PHE A 268 -34.73 3.31 14.42
CA PHE A 268 -34.62 2.13 13.56
C PHE A 268 -33.19 1.58 13.48
N VAL A 269 -33.09 0.28 13.26
CA VAL A 269 -31.87 -0.47 12.96
C VAL A 269 -32.08 -1.24 11.68
N ASP A 270 -31.23 -1.00 10.67
CA ASP A 270 -31.35 -1.58 9.34
C ASP A 270 -29.98 -1.63 8.63
N ALA A 271 -29.85 -2.53 7.66
CA ALA A 271 -28.71 -2.58 6.75
C ALA A 271 -28.82 -1.47 5.69
N CYS A 272 -27.71 -0.90 5.23
CA CYS A 272 -27.75 0.19 4.26
C CYS A 272 -26.76 0.07 3.08
N GLN A 273 -26.54 1.16 2.34
CA GLN A 273 -25.70 1.16 1.13
C GLN A 273 -24.30 0.63 1.49
N GLY A 274 -23.79 -0.36 0.77
CA GLY A 274 -22.50 -1.02 1.08
C GLY A 274 -22.60 -2.28 1.94
N ASP A 275 -23.77 -2.59 2.54
CA ASP A 275 -24.03 -3.89 3.18
C ASP A 275 -24.60 -4.94 2.22
N SER A 276 -24.90 -4.53 0.97
CA SER A 276 -25.51 -5.38 -0.05
C SER A 276 -24.69 -6.66 -0.28
N GLY A 277 -25.34 -7.82 -0.27
CA GLY A 277 -24.66 -9.11 -0.34
C GLY A 277 -24.19 -9.69 0.99
N GLY A 278 -24.26 -8.94 2.11
CA GLY A 278 -23.95 -9.44 3.45
C GLY A 278 -24.98 -10.45 4.00
N PRO A 279 -24.66 -11.16 5.11
CA PRO A 279 -25.50 -12.21 5.67
C PRO A 279 -26.69 -11.67 6.48
N LEU A 280 -27.82 -12.37 6.40
CA LEU A 280 -28.87 -12.42 7.43
C LEU A 280 -28.84 -13.81 8.07
N PHE A 281 -28.62 -13.90 9.38
CA PHE A 281 -28.41 -15.18 10.07
C PHE A 281 -29.01 -15.22 11.48
N ALA A 282 -29.34 -16.42 11.95
CA ALA A 282 -29.71 -16.71 13.34
C ALA A 282 -29.27 -18.13 13.70
N ASP A 283 -28.99 -18.38 14.98
CA ASP A 283 -28.60 -19.68 15.52
C ASP A 283 -27.46 -20.40 14.77
N GLY A 284 -26.54 -19.60 14.20
CA GLY A 284 -25.40 -20.11 13.44
C GLY A 284 -25.69 -20.45 11.98
N TYR A 285 -26.93 -20.29 11.53
CA TYR A 285 -27.36 -20.55 10.15
C TYR A 285 -27.50 -19.30 9.32
N LEU A 286 -27.02 -19.36 8.08
CA LEU A 286 -27.29 -18.35 7.07
C LEU A 286 -28.71 -18.53 6.53
N LEU A 287 -29.55 -17.51 6.72
CA LEU A 287 -30.97 -17.52 6.34
C LEU A 287 -31.23 -16.67 5.08
N GLY A 288 -30.44 -15.62 4.88
CA GLY A 288 -30.67 -14.69 3.79
C GLY A 288 -29.46 -13.84 3.40
N VAL A 289 -29.64 -13.08 2.32
CA VAL A 289 -28.64 -12.16 1.75
C VAL A 289 -29.23 -10.75 1.66
N VAL A 290 -28.49 -9.72 2.07
CA VAL A 290 -28.93 -8.31 1.99
C VAL A 290 -29.16 -7.93 0.51
N SER A 291 -30.41 -7.61 0.14
CA SER A 291 -30.82 -7.25 -1.24
C SER A 291 -31.23 -5.77 -1.37
N GLY A 292 -31.69 -5.13 -0.29
CA GLY A 292 -31.90 -3.67 -0.21
C GLY A 292 -33.29 -3.22 0.23
N GLY A 293 -33.50 -1.90 0.37
CA GLY A 293 -34.74 -1.27 0.83
C GLY A 293 -34.89 0.18 0.34
N PHE A 294 -35.96 0.88 0.77
CA PHE A 294 -36.11 2.31 0.49
C PHE A 294 -35.39 3.14 1.56
N GLY A 295 -34.26 3.78 1.24
CA GLY A 295 -33.47 4.51 2.24
C GLY A 295 -32.84 3.59 3.30
N CYS A 296 -32.00 4.11 4.19
CA CYS A 296 -31.62 3.40 5.42
C CYS A 296 -32.83 3.42 6.37
N ALA A 297 -33.71 2.41 6.34
CA ALA A 297 -34.99 2.38 7.06
C ALA A 297 -36.04 3.46 6.67
N GLY A 298 -36.03 4.00 5.44
CA GLY A 298 -37.09 4.88 4.92
C GLY A 298 -37.13 6.33 5.43
N VAL A 299 -36.27 6.71 6.39
CA VAL A 299 -36.33 8.01 7.08
C VAL A 299 -35.51 9.14 6.42
N ASP A 300 -34.46 8.81 5.64
CA ASP A 300 -33.49 9.81 5.15
C ASP A 300 -33.64 10.18 3.65
N ALA A 301 -34.66 9.66 2.95
CA ALA A 301 -34.78 9.83 1.49
C ALA A 301 -35.35 11.20 1.02
N GLY A 302 -35.69 12.12 1.93
CA GLY A 302 -36.09 13.52 1.64
C GLY A 302 -37.31 13.73 0.73
N GLY A 303 -37.96 12.67 0.25
CA GLY A 303 -39.08 12.72 -0.69
C GLY A 303 -40.45 12.54 -0.04
N PRO A 304 -41.56 12.70 -0.81
CA PRO A 304 -42.95 12.64 -0.32
C PRO A 304 -43.40 11.27 0.23
N MET A 305 -42.50 10.28 0.35
CA MET A 305 -42.70 9.00 1.04
C MET A 305 -41.73 8.84 2.23
N ALA A 306 -41.71 9.82 3.14
CA ALA A 306 -40.99 9.76 4.41
C ALA A 306 -41.71 8.85 5.43
N LYS A 307 -41.88 7.58 5.09
CA LYS A 307 -42.42 6.55 5.99
C LYS A 307 -41.29 5.58 6.36
N PRO A 308 -41.13 5.19 7.63
CA PRO A 308 -40.16 4.17 8.00
C PRO A 308 -40.50 2.84 7.33
N THR A 309 -39.57 2.25 6.58
CA THR A 309 -39.77 0.98 5.86
C THR A 309 -38.82 -0.09 6.38
N VAL A 310 -39.25 -1.35 6.28
CA VAL A 310 -38.43 -2.53 6.61
C VAL A 310 -37.29 -2.74 5.61
N GLY A 311 -36.27 -3.52 5.98
CA GLY A 311 -35.18 -3.95 5.07
C GLY A 311 -35.54 -5.25 4.34
N GLY A 312 -35.02 -5.45 3.13
CA GLY A 312 -35.31 -6.61 2.27
C GLY A 312 -34.10 -7.51 2.07
N TYR A 313 -34.31 -8.81 2.25
CA TYR A 313 -33.29 -9.85 2.17
C TYR A 313 -33.78 -10.98 1.27
N THR A 314 -32.88 -11.57 0.47
CA THR A 314 -33.18 -12.78 -0.33
C THR A 314 -33.27 -13.98 0.61
N ARG A 315 -34.35 -14.76 0.55
CA ARG A 315 -34.57 -15.96 1.38
C ARG A 315 -33.78 -17.14 0.80
N LEU A 316 -32.75 -17.65 1.48
CA LEU A 316 -31.84 -18.65 0.87
C LEU A 316 -32.39 -20.08 0.80
N SER A 317 -33.31 -20.45 1.68
CA SER A 317 -33.87 -21.81 1.73
C SER A 317 -34.52 -22.25 0.41
N VAL A 318 -35.06 -21.31 -0.39
CA VAL A 318 -35.65 -21.61 -1.71
C VAL A 318 -34.61 -21.77 -2.83
N PHE A 319 -33.35 -21.45 -2.58
CA PHE A 319 -32.26 -21.54 -3.55
C PHE A 319 -31.29 -22.71 -3.29
N ARG A 320 -31.55 -23.55 -2.28
CA ARG A 320 -30.67 -24.67 -1.89
C ARG A 320 -30.32 -25.60 -3.05
N ASP A 321 -31.30 -25.98 -3.87
CA ASP A 321 -31.09 -26.85 -5.04
C ASP A 321 -30.13 -26.20 -6.05
N TRP A 322 -30.29 -24.90 -6.32
CA TRP A 322 -29.42 -24.17 -7.22
C TRP A 322 -28.01 -23.98 -6.63
N LEU A 323 -27.92 -23.65 -5.33
CA LEU A 323 -26.65 -23.50 -4.61
C LEU A 323 -25.83 -24.80 -4.66
N SER A 324 -26.48 -25.94 -4.38
CA SER A 324 -25.85 -27.26 -4.51
C SER A 324 -25.42 -27.55 -5.95
N ALA A 325 -26.26 -27.22 -6.94
CA ALA A 325 -25.93 -27.43 -8.35
C ALA A 325 -24.73 -26.61 -8.84
N VAL A 326 -24.44 -25.45 -8.23
CA VAL A 326 -23.25 -24.65 -8.52
C VAL A 326 -22.04 -25.01 -7.65
N GLY A 327 -22.16 -26.04 -6.81
CA GLY A 327 -21.05 -26.67 -6.09
C GLY A 327 -20.92 -26.28 -4.62
N VAL A 328 -21.87 -25.54 -4.04
CA VAL A 328 -21.87 -25.18 -2.61
C VAL A 328 -22.14 -26.41 -1.74
N ASP A 329 -21.30 -26.62 -0.73
CA ASP A 329 -21.58 -27.58 0.34
C ASP A 329 -22.52 -26.93 1.36
N LEU A 330 -23.77 -27.38 1.39
CA LEU A 330 -24.83 -26.77 2.19
C LEU A 330 -24.67 -27.04 3.70
N ASP A 331 -23.95 -28.11 4.05
CA ASP A 331 -23.88 -28.66 5.41
C ASP A 331 -22.47 -28.56 6.01
N ALA A 332 -21.56 -27.82 5.36
CA ALA A 332 -20.15 -27.70 5.75
C ALA A 332 -19.91 -27.22 7.21
N GLY A 333 -20.95 -26.67 7.86
CA GLY A 333 -20.96 -26.29 9.28
C GLY A 333 -21.86 -27.10 10.20
N GLU A 334 -22.63 -28.09 9.70
CA GLU A 334 -23.67 -28.82 10.45
C GLU A 334 -23.23 -30.20 10.97
N SER A 335 -22.05 -30.72 10.61
CA SER A 335 -21.64 -32.06 11.06
C SER A 335 -21.47 -32.12 12.60
N GLU A 336 -22.53 -32.52 13.31
CA GLU A 336 -22.50 -32.99 14.71
C GLU A 336 -21.69 -34.29 14.87
N THR A 337 -21.24 -34.90 13.76
CA THR A 337 -20.15 -35.90 13.76
C THR A 337 -18.75 -35.29 13.70
N ALA A 338 -18.59 -34.05 14.15
CA ALA A 338 -17.31 -33.51 14.62
C ALA A 338 -16.86 -34.28 15.89
N GLY A 339 -16.64 -35.58 15.74
CA GLY A 339 -15.85 -36.37 16.65
C GLY A 339 -14.47 -35.73 16.68
N VAL A 340 -14.25 -34.93 17.71
CA VAL A 340 -12.95 -34.38 18.07
C VAL A 340 -11.97 -35.55 18.12
N TRP A 341 -11.09 -35.64 17.13
CA TRP A 341 -9.93 -36.50 17.18
C TRP A 341 -9.02 -35.95 18.27
N ASN A 342 -8.59 -36.79 19.22
CA ASN A 342 -7.58 -36.39 20.18
C ASN A 342 -6.19 -36.53 19.55
N ALA A 343 -5.91 -35.72 18.53
CA ALA A 343 -4.54 -35.54 18.10
C ALA A 343 -3.83 -34.58 19.08
N LYS A 344 -2.75 -35.06 19.68
CA LYS A 344 -1.99 -34.35 20.72
C LYS A 344 -0.61 -34.03 20.21
N LEU A 345 -0.19 -32.81 20.50
CA LEU A 345 1.18 -32.35 20.34
C LEU A 345 1.92 -32.60 21.65
N SER A 346 3.15 -33.10 21.58
CA SER A 346 4.08 -33.03 22.70
C SER A 346 4.52 -31.60 22.96
N ASP A 347 5.18 -31.37 24.10
CA ASP A 347 5.99 -30.15 24.26
C ASP A 347 7.05 -30.07 23.15
N ILE A 348 7.43 -28.84 22.80
CA ILE A 348 8.44 -28.61 21.75
C ILE A 348 9.82 -28.97 22.27
N GLY A 349 10.38 -30.03 21.70
CA GLY A 349 11.73 -30.48 21.99
C GLY A 349 12.78 -29.74 21.14
N THR A 350 14.03 -29.83 21.58
CA THR A 350 15.20 -29.40 20.80
C THR A 350 16.17 -30.57 20.70
N GLU A 351 16.55 -30.94 19.48
CA GLU A 351 17.48 -32.04 19.21
C GLU A 351 18.49 -31.58 18.16
N HIS A 352 19.80 -31.64 18.47
CA HIS A 352 20.87 -31.14 17.60
C HIS A 352 20.66 -29.71 17.08
N GLY A 353 20.14 -28.81 17.92
CA GLY A 353 19.88 -27.41 17.56
C GLY A 353 18.64 -27.18 16.68
N LYS A 354 17.85 -28.20 16.37
CA LYS A 354 16.60 -28.09 15.62
C LYS A 354 15.40 -28.35 16.52
N LYS A 355 14.34 -27.54 16.37
CA LYS A 355 13.08 -27.77 17.09
C LYS A 355 12.33 -28.94 16.44
N TYR A 356 11.66 -29.73 17.28
CA TYR A 356 10.80 -30.82 16.86
C TYR A 356 9.55 -30.89 17.73
N VAL A 357 8.48 -31.50 17.20
CA VAL A 357 7.30 -31.87 17.97
C VAL A 357 6.90 -33.31 17.60
N ASP A 358 6.45 -34.06 18.58
CA ASP A 358 5.81 -35.35 18.36
C ASP A 358 4.29 -35.16 18.28
N ILE A 359 3.67 -35.74 17.26
CA ILE A 359 2.22 -35.79 17.09
C ILE A 359 1.78 -37.22 17.36
N THR A 360 0.76 -37.39 18.19
CA THR A 360 0.07 -38.67 18.44
C THR A 360 -1.42 -38.50 18.21
N TRP A 361 -2.11 -39.50 17.66
CA TRP A 361 -3.55 -39.46 17.44
C TRP A 361 -4.20 -40.80 17.79
N ASP A 362 -5.50 -40.79 18.03
CA ASP A 362 -6.27 -42.03 18.19
C ASP A 362 -6.87 -42.45 16.82
N PRO A 363 -7.04 -43.76 16.55
CA PRO A 363 -7.79 -44.22 15.38
C PRO A 363 -9.24 -43.71 15.39
N PRO A 364 -9.89 -43.58 14.22
CA PRO A 364 -11.28 -43.14 14.14
C PRO A 364 -12.20 -44.07 14.95
N ILE A 365 -13.07 -43.47 15.78
CA ILE A 365 -14.04 -44.22 16.58
C ILE A 365 -14.99 -44.96 15.64
N GLY A 366 -15.01 -46.29 15.74
CA GLY A 366 -15.88 -47.15 14.91
C GLY A 366 -15.27 -47.58 13.57
N LEU A 367 -14.13 -47.03 13.16
CA LEU A 367 -13.45 -47.38 11.89
C LEU A 367 -12.01 -47.87 12.10
N ALA A 368 -11.59 -48.12 13.34
CA ALA A 368 -10.21 -48.47 13.68
C ALA A 368 -9.68 -49.72 12.95
N ASP A 369 -10.55 -50.69 12.66
CA ASP A 369 -10.21 -51.93 11.96
C ASP A 369 -10.16 -51.76 10.43
N GLU A 370 -10.59 -50.61 9.90
CA GLU A 370 -10.69 -50.31 8.46
C GLU A 370 -9.60 -49.33 7.98
N VAL A 371 -8.80 -48.76 8.88
CA VAL A 371 -7.73 -47.84 8.51
C VAL A 371 -6.52 -48.60 7.95
N GLU A 372 -6.19 -48.35 6.68
CA GLU A 372 -5.01 -48.94 6.04
C GLU A 372 -3.73 -48.14 6.35
N SER A 373 -3.82 -46.81 6.34
CA SER A 373 -2.70 -45.92 6.64
C SER A 373 -3.17 -44.54 7.10
N TYR A 374 -2.23 -43.73 7.58
CA TYR A 374 -2.46 -42.32 7.89
C TYR A 374 -1.54 -41.45 7.05
N ARG A 375 -2.10 -40.37 6.49
CA ARG A 375 -1.35 -39.30 5.86
C ARG A 375 -1.24 -38.11 6.80
N VAL A 376 -0.01 -37.72 7.12
CA VAL A 376 0.31 -36.50 7.85
C VAL A 376 0.81 -35.46 6.86
N MET A 377 0.03 -34.42 6.64
CA MET A 377 0.39 -33.30 5.77
C MET A 377 0.74 -32.09 6.60
N ILE A 378 1.82 -31.39 6.27
CA ILE A 378 2.27 -30.23 7.04
C ILE A 378 2.43 -29.08 6.08
N ASN A 379 1.84 -27.95 6.46
CA ASN A 379 2.00 -26.68 5.79
C ASN A 379 2.61 -25.65 6.73
N HIS A 380 3.35 -24.74 6.11
CA HIS A 380 3.90 -23.56 6.73
C HIS A 380 3.02 -22.37 6.37
N ASP A 381 2.59 -21.59 7.35
CA ASP A 381 1.68 -20.46 7.12
C ASP A 381 2.24 -19.37 6.17
N TRP A 382 3.54 -19.36 5.88
CA TRP A 382 4.21 -18.41 4.97
C TRP A 382 4.60 -19.01 3.61
N ARG A 383 4.35 -20.30 3.36
CA ARG A 383 4.50 -20.96 2.06
C ARG A 383 3.34 -21.94 1.81
N PRO A 384 2.09 -21.43 1.74
CA PRO A 384 0.87 -22.25 1.71
C PRO A 384 0.80 -23.23 0.53
N GLN A 385 1.64 -23.03 -0.50
CA GLN A 385 1.72 -23.84 -1.71
C GLN A 385 2.61 -25.09 -1.59
N ARG A 386 3.34 -25.28 -0.47
CA ARG A 386 4.30 -26.38 -0.31
C ARG A 386 3.96 -27.26 0.89
N TRP A 387 3.08 -28.23 0.63
CA TRP A 387 2.77 -29.30 1.58
C TRP A 387 3.88 -30.35 1.60
N MET A 388 4.29 -30.74 2.80
CA MET A 388 5.08 -31.94 3.01
C MET A 388 4.13 -33.03 3.49
N SER A 389 4.12 -34.18 2.82
CA SER A 389 3.33 -35.34 3.23
C SER A 389 4.22 -36.45 3.78
N LEU A 390 3.73 -37.14 4.79
CA LEU A 390 4.30 -38.35 5.36
C LEU A 390 3.19 -39.38 5.50
N GLU A 391 3.36 -40.56 4.94
CA GLU A 391 2.45 -41.69 5.16
C GLU A 391 3.01 -42.61 6.25
N THR A 392 2.15 -43.09 7.13
CA THR A 392 2.51 -43.93 8.28
C THR A 392 1.36 -44.83 8.70
N GLU A 393 1.64 -46.08 9.03
CA GLU A 393 0.69 -47.02 9.63
C GLU A 393 0.57 -46.84 11.16
N ARG A 394 1.45 -46.01 11.73
CA ARG A 394 1.49 -45.75 13.18
C ARG A 394 0.65 -44.53 13.53
N THR A 395 0.02 -44.58 14.69
CA THR A 395 -0.71 -43.48 15.32
C THR A 395 0.17 -42.36 15.92
N LYS A 396 1.39 -42.20 15.39
CA LYS A 396 2.33 -41.17 15.81
C LYS A 396 3.33 -40.79 14.71
N ALA A 397 3.73 -39.51 14.69
CA ALA A 397 4.75 -38.98 13.80
C ALA A 397 5.61 -37.91 14.50
N ARG A 398 6.89 -37.80 14.12
CA ARG A 398 7.79 -36.73 14.61
C ARG A 398 8.04 -35.71 13.50
N LEU A 399 7.74 -34.45 13.78
CA LEU A 399 8.05 -33.34 12.88
C LEU A 399 9.36 -32.69 13.30
N ARG A 400 10.35 -32.64 12.40
CA ARG A 400 11.68 -32.07 12.66
C ARG A 400 11.93 -30.82 11.83
N GLY A 401 12.78 -29.94 12.32
CA GLY A 401 13.21 -28.75 11.59
C GLY A 401 12.21 -27.59 11.70
N LEU A 402 11.46 -27.54 12.80
CA LEU A 402 10.54 -26.45 13.07
C LEU A 402 11.30 -25.16 13.39
N VAL A 403 10.77 -24.04 12.90
CA VAL A 403 11.27 -22.67 13.07
C VAL A 403 10.49 -21.99 14.20
N ALA A 404 11.18 -21.33 15.11
CA ALA A 404 10.57 -20.60 16.23
C ALA A 404 9.72 -19.41 15.77
N GLY A 405 8.63 -19.15 16.48
CA GLY A 405 7.64 -18.11 16.17
C GLY A 405 6.78 -18.37 14.96
N ARG A 406 6.94 -19.52 14.33
CA ARG A 406 6.15 -19.89 13.17
C ARG A 406 5.00 -20.78 13.56
N THR A 407 3.89 -20.61 12.86
CA THR A 407 2.73 -21.48 12.96
C THR A 407 2.76 -22.48 11.82
N TYR A 408 2.41 -23.72 12.16
CA TYR A 408 2.33 -24.82 11.23
C TYR A 408 0.92 -25.39 11.34
N THR A 409 0.36 -25.72 10.19
CA THR A 409 -0.87 -26.52 10.13
C THR A 409 -0.45 -27.95 9.80
N ALA A 410 -0.64 -28.86 10.76
CA ALA A 410 -0.48 -30.30 10.55
C ALA A 410 -1.86 -30.91 10.36
N ILE A 411 -2.11 -31.49 9.20
CA ILE A 411 -3.31 -32.26 8.90
C ILE A 411 -2.99 -33.74 9.08
N VAL A 412 -3.79 -34.43 9.89
CA VAL A 412 -3.79 -35.90 9.95
C VAL A 412 -5.06 -36.38 9.26
N GLN A 413 -4.90 -37.30 8.32
CA GLN A 413 -5.98 -37.92 7.56
C GLN A 413 -5.83 -39.43 7.61
N ALA A 414 -6.91 -40.14 7.94
CA ALA A 414 -6.97 -41.59 7.86
C ALA A 414 -7.39 -42.01 6.45
N ASP A 415 -6.69 -43.01 5.91
CA ASP A 415 -7.03 -43.66 4.66
C ASP A 415 -7.90 -44.88 4.97
N VAL A 416 -9.16 -44.85 4.54
CA VAL A 416 -10.20 -45.85 4.84
C VAL A 416 -10.77 -46.41 3.52
N GLY A 417 -9.90 -46.73 2.56
CA GLY A 417 -10.28 -47.25 1.25
C GLY A 417 -10.64 -46.14 0.24
N ASP A 418 -11.75 -46.30 -0.49
CA ASP A 418 -12.17 -45.33 -1.53
C ASP A 418 -12.73 -44.00 -0.97
N ASP A 419 -12.91 -43.90 0.36
CA ASP A 419 -13.38 -42.70 1.06
C ASP A 419 -12.30 -42.14 2.00
N TYR A 420 -12.11 -40.82 1.94
CA TYR A 420 -11.20 -40.11 2.83
C TYR A 420 -11.94 -39.64 4.09
N GLY A 421 -11.49 -40.06 5.27
CA GLY A 421 -11.99 -39.53 6.53
C GLY A 421 -11.71 -38.02 6.67
N MET A 422 -12.61 -37.30 7.36
CA MET A 422 -12.49 -35.87 7.65
C MET A 422 -11.10 -35.53 8.25
N PRO A 423 -10.32 -34.64 7.62
CA PRO A 423 -8.97 -34.29 8.09
C PRO A 423 -9.02 -33.52 9.41
N THR A 424 -8.17 -33.89 10.37
CA THR A 424 -7.95 -33.07 11.58
C THR A 424 -6.79 -32.12 11.36
N ALA A 425 -7.06 -30.82 11.43
CA ALA A 425 -6.03 -29.79 11.42
C ALA A 425 -5.59 -29.43 12.84
N LEU A 426 -4.32 -29.67 13.15
CA LEU A 426 -3.66 -29.22 14.36
C LEU A 426 -2.86 -27.96 14.03
N ARG A 427 -3.18 -26.88 14.73
CA ARG A 427 -2.36 -25.68 14.71
C ARG A 427 -1.25 -25.83 15.72
N LEU A 428 -0.02 -25.94 15.22
CA LEU A 428 1.19 -25.92 16.03
C LEU A 428 1.76 -24.51 15.98
N GLU A 429 1.62 -23.79 17.08
CA GLU A 429 2.37 -22.57 17.30
C GLU A 429 3.69 -22.96 17.95
N VAL A 430 4.81 -22.63 17.29
CA VAL A 430 6.13 -22.84 17.88
C VAL A 430 6.46 -21.61 18.71
N PRO A 431 6.28 -21.61 20.05
CA PRO A 431 6.62 -20.47 20.89
C PRO A 431 7.99 -19.90 20.56
N GLY A 432 7.93 -18.60 20.32
CA GLY A 432 8.95 -17.78 19.71
C GLY A 432 8.21 -16.58 19.16
N ASN A 433 8.82 -15.41 19.18
CA ASN A 433 8.22 -14.30 18.46
C ASN A 433 8.42 -14.60 16.97
N PRO A 434 7.40 -14.68 16.08
CA PRO A 434 7.64 -14.42 14.68
C PRO A 434 8.02 -12.96 14.61
N VAL A 435 9.30 -12.69 14.78
CA VAL A 435 9.87 -11.42 14.35
C VAL A 435 9.74 -11.44 12.83
N VAL A 436 8.61 -10.96 12.30
CA VAL A 436 8.62 -10.50 10.91
C VAL A 436 9.32 -9.15 11.00
N ASP A 437 10.62 -9.19 10.70
CA ASP A 437 11.44 -8.00 10.74
C ASP A 437 10.83 -6.91 9.87
N TRP A 438 10.81 -5.69 10.40
CA TRP A 438 10.33 -4.51 9.69
C TRP A 438 11.50 -3.68 9.16
N VAL A 439 11.33 -3.23 7.93
CA VAL A 439 12.12 -2.18 7.29
C VAL A 439 11.30 -0.89 7.33
N VAL A 440 11.85 0.18 7.88
CA VAL A 440 11.13 1.47 7.98
C VAL A 440 11.91 2.53 7.20
N SER A 441 11.27 3.28 6.30
CA SER A 441 11.90 4.48 5.69
C SER A 441 11.50 5.76 6.40
N LEU A 442 12.48 6.64 6.55
CA LEU A 442 12.31 8.05 6.89
C LEU A 442 13.09 8.87 5.86
N GLY A 443 12.61 10.08 5.56
CA GLY A 443 13.28 10.93 4.58
C GLY A 443 12.34 11.77 3.73
N ASP A 444 12.88 12.21 2.61
CA ASP A 444 12.21 13.02 1.60
C ASP A 444 11.51 12.18 0.51
N SER A 445 11.07 12.87 -0.55
CA SER A 445 10.42 12.33 -1.75
C SER A 445 11.24 11.25 -2.46
N PHE A 446 12.58 11.28 -2.34
CA PHE A 446 13.45 10.37 -3.05
C PHE A 446 13.24 8.91 -2.59
N ILE A 447 13.08 8.73 -1.28
CA ILE A 447 12.85 7.44 -0.64
C ILE A 447 11.36 7.14 -0.40
N SER A 448 10.48 8.16 -0.39
CA SER A 448 9.03 7.93 -0.35
C SER A 448 8.55 7.12 -1.58
N GLY A 449 9.30 7.21 -2.68
CA GLY A 449 8.95 6.60 -3.94
C GLY A 449 8.02 7.45 -4.77
N GLU A 450 7.96 8.76 -4.53
CA GLU A 450 7.03 9.71 -5.16
C GLU A 450 6.86 9.49 -6.68
N ALA A 451 7.96 9.51 -7.44
CA ALA A 451 7.89 9.26 -8.89
C ALA A 451 7.77 7.78 -9.30
N GLY A 452 7.81 6.89 -8.33
CA GLY A 452 7.64 5.45 -8.47
C GLY A 452 6.29 5.05 -9.08
N LYS A 453 5.31 5.98 -9.09
CA LYS A 453 3.97 5.83 -9.67
C LYS A 453 3.91 5.97 -11.19
N TRP A 454 5.01 6.33 -11.85
CA TRP A 454 5.11 6.38 -13.32
C TRP A 454 6.02 5.31 -13.88
N ALA A 455 5.52 4.62 -14.88
CA ALA A 455 6.21 3.47 -15.46
C ALA A 455 7.31 3.82 -16.49
N GLY A 456 7.64 5.09 -16.66
CA GLY A 456 8.64 5.59 -17.61
C GLY A 456 8.45 7.07 -17.94
N ASN A 457 8.96 7.47 -19.11
CA ASN A 457 8.74 8.79 -19.72
C ASN A 457 8.16 8.58 -21.13
N THR A 458 7.34 9.49 -21.66
CA THR A 458 6.76 9.39 -23.02
C THR A 458 6.39 10.74 -23.61
N ASP A 459 6.42 10.89 -24.95
CA ASP A 459 5.83 12.04 -25.65
C ASP A 459 4.50 11.76 -26.36
N ALA A 460 3.93 10.57 -26.19
CA ALA A 460 2.64 10.27 -26.78
C ALA A 460 1.54 11.19 -26.19
N LEU A 461 0.97 12.07 -27.02
CA LEU A 461 -0.20 12.86 -26.66
C LEU A 461 -1.41 11.91 -26.55
N GLY A 462 -1.94 11.76 -25.33
CA GLY A 462 -2.90 10.71 -24.99
C GLY A 462 -2.25 9.42 -24.47
N GLY A 463 -1.00 9.51 -23.97
CA GLY A 463 -0.23 8.41 -23.41
C GLY A 463 -1.06 7.55 -22.46
N ARG A 464 -0.89 6.23 -22.54
CA ARG A 464 -1.52 5.29 -21.61
C ARG A 464 -1.30 5.81 -20.20
N ASP A 465 -2.40 6.00 -19.47
CA ASP A 465 -2.48 6.70 -18.19
C ASP A 465 -1.28 6.42 -17.25
N GLU A 466 -0.77 5.19 -17.26
CA GLU A 466 0.29 4.66 -16.39
C GLU A 466 1.74 5.15 -16.70
N ILE A 467 2.00 5.79 -17.85
CA ILE A 467 3.37 6.13 -18.29
C ILE A 467 3.79 7.55 -17.89
N ASN A 468 2.97 8.58 -18.16
CA ASN A 468 3.30 9.98 -17.83
C ASN A 468 2.22 10.71 -17.02
N THR A 469 0.94 10.31 -17.13
CA THR A 469 -0.18 11.22 -16.85
C THR A 469 -1.09 10.78 -15.70
N SER A 470 -0.84 9.64 -15.06
CA SER A 470 -1.58 9.18 -13.88
C SER A 470 -0.68 8.44 -12.90
N ASP A 471 -1.14 8.40 -11.66
CA ASP A 471 -0.63 7.60 -10.55
C ASP A 471 -0.71 6.06 -10.77
N ARG A 472 -1.14 5.57 -11.94
CA ARG A 472 -1.58 4.16 -12.09
C ARG A 472 -0.51 3.16 -12.54
N ALA A 473 0.79 3.40 -12.37
CA ALA A 473 1.78 2.37 -12.71
C ALA A 473 1.63 1.11 -11.85
N TYR A 474 0.92 0.10 -12.38
CA TYR A 474 0.76 -1.32 -11.97
C TYR A 474 0.43 -1.66 -10.51
N TYR A 475 0.62 -0.76 -9.55
CA TYR A 475 0.51 -0.99 -8.11
C TYR A 475 0.17 0.27 -7.31
N ASP A 476 -0.03 1.42 -7.97
CA ASP A 476 -0.08 2.73 -7.29
C ASP A 476 -1.37 3.53 -7.52
N SER A 477 -2.48 2.82 -7.80
CA SER A 477 -3.81 3.44 -7.85
C SER A 477 -4.24 3.93 -6.46
N GLN A 478 -3.87 5.17 -6.12
CA GLN A 478 -4.39 6.09 -5.08
C GLN A 478 -4.55 5.62 -3.62
N HIS A 479 -4.00 4.51 -3.17
CA HIS A 479 -4.32 4.00 -1.82
C HIS A 479 -3.07 3.67 -1.01
N GLY A 480 -2.44 4.68 -0.41
CA GLY A 480 -1.32 4.42 0.49
C GLY A 480 -0.75 5.57 1.32
N GLU A 481 -1.24 6.80 1.14
CA GLU A 481 -0.78 7.88 2.02
C GLU A 481 -1.27 7.62 3.45
N THR A 482 -0.35 7.67 4.41
CA THR A 482 -0.63 7.71 5.86
C THR A 482 -0.56 9.14 6.40
N ILE A 483 -0.12 10.08 5.56
CA ILE A 483 -0.02 11.52 5.78
C ILE A 483 -0.25 12.14 4.41
N GLU A 484 -1.16 13.11 4.34
CA GLU A 484 -1.56 13.82 3.12
C GLU A 484 -0.37 14.45 2.40
N GLU A 485 -0.36 14.40 1.06
CA GLU A 485 0.60 15.06 0.17
C GLU A 485 2.04 14.57 0.36
N CYS A 486 2.25 13.39 0.96
CA CYS A 486 3.59 12.84 1.16
C CYS A 486 4.08 11.98 0.00
N HIS A 487 3.21 11.67 -0.94
CA HIS A 487 3.43 10.97 -2.21
C HIS A 487 4.31 9.73 -2.06
N ARG A 488 3.70 8.65 -1.56
CA ARG A 488 4.37 7.37 -1.35
C ARG A 488 3.94 6.36 -2.40
N SER A 489 4.88 5.56 -2.88
CA SER A 489 4.61 4.54 -3.90
C SER A 489 4.90 3.12 -3.40
N GLN A 490 4.08 2.17 -3.84
CA GLN A 490 4.35 0.74 -3.68
C GLN A 490 5.60 0.27 -4.43
N SER A 491 6.15 1.08 -5.34
CA SER A 491 7.41 0.79 -6.01
C SER A 491 8.64 1.24 -5.20
N ALA A 492 8.47 1.98 -4.09
CA ALA A 492 9.55 2.45 -3.22
C ALA A 492 10.56 1.35 -2.82
N LEU A 493 11.82 1.75 -2.67
CA LEU A 493 12.96 0.86 -2.49
C LEU A 493 12.92 -0.02 -1.23
N ILE A 494 12.15 0.37 -0.20
CA ILE A 494 12.05 -0.38 1.05
C ILE A 494 11.16 -1.61 0.98
N HIS A 495 10.33 -1.75 -0.06
CA HIS A 495 9.44 -2.90 -0.23
C HIS A 495 10.21 -4.11 -0.77
N ILE A 496 11.19 -4.59 0.00
CA ILE A 496 12.14 -5.64 -0.41
C ILE A 496 11.51 -7.04 -0.53
N GLY A 497 10.28 -7.24 -0.05
CA GLY A 497 9.51 -8.47 -0.25
C GLY A 497 10.04 -9.71 0.49
N VAL A 498 11.01 -9.52 1.38
CA VAL A 498 11.57 -10.54 2.30
C VAL A 498 11.45 -10.15 3.77
N ALA A 499 11.02 -8.92 4.02
CA ALA A 499 10.68 -8.32 5.30
C ALA A 499 9.40 -7.48 5.10
N ARG A 500 8.68 -7.16 6.18
CA ARG A 500 7.61 -6.16 6.12
C ARG A 500 8.21 -4.76 6.03
N SER A 501 7.44 -3.82 5.53
CA SER A 501 7.94 -2.47 5.22
C SER A 501 6.94 -1.41 5.67
N MET A 502 7.41 -0.35 6.31
CA MET A 502 6.61 0.83 6.66
C MET A 502 7.28 2.09 6.11
N ASN A 503 6.52 2.92 5.41
CA ASN A 503 7.05 4.11 4.74
C ASN A 503 6.58 5.39 5.46
N PHE A 504 7.43 6.01 6.26
CA PHE A 504 7.14 7.30 6.91
C PHE A 504 7.73 8.50 6.14
N ALA A 505 8.62 8.25 5.18
CA ALA A 505 9.18 9.30 4.34
C ALA A 505 8.09 10.13 3.65
N CYS A 506 8.37 11.41 3.44
CA CYS A 506 7.38 12.35 2.95
C CYS A 506 7.99 13.33 1.94
N SER A 507 7.31 13.52 0.82
CA SER A 507 7.70 14.53 -0.17
C SER A 507 7.75 15.94 0.43
N GLY A 508 8.83 16.66 0.14
CA GLY A 508 9.11 17.99 0.68
C GLY A 508 9.64 18.00 2.12
N ALA A 509 9.88 16.85 2.75
CA ALA A 509 10.49 16.81 4.08
C ALA A 509 11.93 17.34 4.05
N ILE A 510 12.26 18.12 5.08
CA ILE A 510 13.64 18.44 5.49
C ILE A 510 13.90 17.77 6.84
N THR A 511 15.04 18.06 7.48
CA THR A 511 15.38 17.53 8.80
C THR A 511 14.40 17.94 9.91
N GLU A 512 13.72 19.08 9.75
CA GLU A 512 12.74 19.62 10.70
C GLU A 512 11.31 19.62 10.12
N SER A 513 10.33 19.42 10.98
CA SER A 513 8.91 19.48 10.63
C SER A 513 8.49 20.91 10.34
N GLN A 514 7.75 21.09 9.25
CA GLN A 514 7.37 22.41 8.75
C GLN A 514 5.90 22.44 8.31
N GLU A 515 5.32 23.64 8.35
CA GLU A 515 4.00 23.93 7.78
C GLU A 515 4.19 24.92 6.64
N SER A 516 3.80 24.54 5.43
CA SER A 516 3.93 25.39 4.24
C SER A 516 2.62 25.38 3.46
N GLY A 517 2.07 26.56 3.19
CA GLY A 517 0.80 26.69 2.47
C GLY A 517 -0.40 26.04 3.18
N GLY A 518 -0.33 25.84 4.50
CA GLY A 518 -1.34 25.11 5.28
C GLY A 518 -1.22 23.58 5.23
N ILE A 519 -0.16 23.07 4.60
CA ILE A 519 0.13 21.63 4.52
C ILE A 519 1.26 21.29 5.51
N TRP A 520 1.04 20.25 6.32
CA TRP A 520 2.04 19.72 7.23
C TRP A 520 3.04 18.83 6.48
N LYS A 521 4.34 19.09 6.67
CA LYS A 521 5.42 18.26 6.16
C LYS A 521 6.27 17.76 7.34
N PRO A 522 6.17 16.47 7.72
CA PRO A 522 6.89 15.92 8.86
C PRO A 522 8.38 15.82 8.55
N GLY A 523 9.21 16.40 9.42
CA GLY A 523 10.66 16.27 9.38
C GLY A 523 11.15 15.04 10.13
N ILE A 524 12.46 14.93 10.26
CA ILE A 524 13.12 13.84 10.99
C ILE A 524 13.26 14.23 12.47
N ASP A 525 12.12 14.53 13.09
CA ASP A 525 11.99 14.95 14.47
C ASP A 525 10.78 14.33 15.16
N ALA A 526 10.72 14.54 16.48
CA ALA A 526 9.67 14.03 17.34
C ALA A 526 8.59 15.09 17.63
N VAL A 527 8.41 16.07 16.73
CA VAL A 527 7.41 17.13 16.93
C VAL A 527 6.01 16.51 16.92
N GLU A 528 5.18 16.94 17.88
CA GLU A 528 3.76 16.61 17.95
C GLU A 528 2.95 17.90 17.96
N ARG A 529 2.02 18.03 17.01
CA ARG A 529 1.12 19.18 16.84
C ARG A 529 -0.31 18.69 16.86
N PRO A 530 -0.85 18.31 18.04
CA PRO A 530 -2.23 17.85 18.17
C PRO A 530 -3.26 18.93 17.83
N ASP A 531 -2.84 20.19 17.75
CA ASP A 531 -3.64 21.32 17.30
C ASP A 531 -3.81 21.38 15.77
N ILE A 532 -3.02 20.61 15.00
CA ILE A 532 -3.18 20.44 13.56
C ILE A 532 -3.74 19.04 13.31
N ASP A 533 -5.03 18.97 13.00
CA ASP A 533 -5.73 17.73 12.63
C ASP A 533 -5.69 17.54 11.11
N LEU A 534 -5.04 16.46 10.68
CA LEU A 534 -4.91 16.06 9.27
C LEU A 534 -6.08 15.15 8.83
N GLY A 535 -7.20 15.18 9.56
CA GLY A 535 -8.40 14.41 9.26
C GLY A 535 -8.17 12.92 9.45
N LYS A 536 -8.24 12.14 8.36
CA LYS A 536 -8.08 10.67 8.41
C LYS A 536 -6.69 10.21 8.86
N PHE A 537 -5.70 11.10 8.85
CA PHE A 537 -4.32 10.83 9.25
C PHE A 537 -4.05 11.13 10.73
N GLY A 538 -5.01 11.74 11.44
CA GLY A 538 -4.87 12.12 12.84
C GLY A 538 -4.00 13.37 13.03
N PRO A 539 -3.43 13.56 14.24
CA PRO A 539 -2.65 14.75 14.55
C PRO A 539 -1.34 14.80 13.77
N ALA A 540 -0.93 16.00 13.41
CA ALA A 540 0.36 16.24 12.77
C ALA A 540 1.52 15.84 13.69
N VAL A 541 2.34 14.90 13.22
CA VAL A 541 3.49 14.36 13.95
C VAL A 541 4.71 14.24 13.04
N GLY A 542 5.91 14.40 13.60
CA GLY A 542 7.19 14.21 12.91
C GLY A 542 7.51 12.74 12.65
N GLN A 543 8.41 12.46 11.70
CA GLN A 543 8.69 11.09 11.25
C GLN A 543 9.36 10.23 12.32
N THR A 544 10.16 10.80 13.23
CA THR A 544 10.78 9.98 14.29
C THR A 544 9.80 9.66 15.40
N LYS A 545 8.77 10.49 15.63
CA LYS A 545 7.66 10.15 16.52
C LYS A 545 6.83 8.99 15.96
N LEU A 546 6.54 9.01 14.66
CA LEU A 546 5.89 7.89 13.97
C LEU A 546 6.70 6.60 14.08
N LEU A 547 8.02 6.69 13.89
CA LEU A 547 8.94 5.55 14.09
C LEU A 547 8.89 5.02 15.52
N GLU A 548 8.96 5.89 16.52
CA GLU A 548 8.89 5.50 17.93
C GLU A 548 7.60 4.72 18.23
N ASP A 549 6.45 5.30 17.88
CA ASP A 549 5.15 4.69 18.16
C ASP A 549 4.96 3.36 17.44
N PHE A 550 5.46 3.27 16.20
CA PHE A 550 5.45 2.05 15.43
C PHE A 550 6.37 0.97 16.04
N ALA A 551 7.59 1.34 16.40
CA ALA A 551 8.62 0.43 16.89
C ALA A 551 8.28 -0.19 18.25
N ARG A 552 7.49 0.49 19.10
CA ARG A 552 7.02 -0.02 20.40
C ARG A 552 6.32 -1.39 20.30
N ASN A 553 5.66 -1.66 19.18
CA ASN A 553 4.85 -2.87 18.98
C ASN A 553 5.34 -3.76 17.83
N ASN A 554 6.41 -3.37 17.13
CA ASN A 554 6.86 -4.04 15.90
C ASN A 554 8.36 -4.17 15.91
N SER A 555 8.90 -5.34 15.57
CA SER A 555 10.36 -5.54 15.53
C SER A 555 11.01 -4.90 14.30
N VAL A 556 11.59 -3.73 14.50
CA VAL A 556 12.31 -3.00 13.44
C VAL A 556 13.76 -3.48 13.38
N LYS A 557 14.22 -3.92 12.21
CA LYS A 557 15.61 -4.34 11.97
C LYS A 557 16.40 -3.39 11.09
N MET A 558 15.71 -2.68 10.22
CA MET A 558 16.33 -1.74 9.31
C MET A 558 15.54 -0.44 9.34
N VAL A 559 16.24 0.66 9.57
CA VAL A 559 15.73 2.01 9.34
C VAL A 559 16.52 2.60 8.19
N VAL A 560 15.84 2.96 7.10
CA VAL A 560 16.47 3.55 5.91
C VAL A 560 16.22 5.04 5.92
N LEU A 561 17.30 5.83 5.86
CA LEU A 561 17.25 7.29 5.85
C LEU A 561 17.79 7.83 4.53
N SER A 562 17.00 8.64 3.83
CA SER A 562 17.44 9.49 2.72
C SER A 562 17.01 10.92 3.00
N ILE A 563 17.95 11.78 3.39
CA ILE A 563 17.66 13.17 3.76
C ILE A 563 18.86 14.07 3.45
N GLY A 564 18.59 15.33 3.14
CA GLY A 564 19.60 16.36 2.89
C GLY A 564 19.44 17.08 1.55
N GLY A 565 18.88 16.43 0.53
CA GLY A 565 18.63 17.06 -0.78
C GLY A 565 17.78 18.32 -0.67
N ASN A 566 16.69 18.26 0.11
CA ASN A 566 15.84 19.42 0.36
C ASN A 566 16.51 20.48 1.23
N ASN A 567 17.42 20.11 2.16
CA ASN A 567 18.22 21.06 2.94
C ASN A 567 19.23 21.86 2.07
N PHE A 568 19.59 21.32 0.90
CA PHE A 568 20.35 22.01 -0.14
C PHE A 568 19.48 22.74 -1.17
N PHE A 569 18.16 22.78 -0.99
CA PHE A 569 17.20 23.32 -1.96
C PHE A 569 17.38 22.72 -3.37
N PHE A 570 17.51 21.39 -3.47
CA PHE A 570 17.79 20.72 -4.74
C PHE A 570 16.78 21.06 -5.84
N SER A 571 15.48 21.20 -5.52
CA SER A 571 14.45 21.62 -6.49
C SER A 571 14.76 23.00 -7.10
N ARG A 572 15.26 23.95 -6.30
CA ARG A 572 15.71 25.26 -6.77
C ARG A 572 16.90 25.12 -7.71
N ILE A 573 17.91 24.31 -7.37
CA ILE A 573 19.08 24.08 -8.23
C ILE A 573 18.63 23.56 -9.61
N VAL A 574 17.78 22.52 -9.64
CA VAL A 574 17.25 21.95 -10.90
C VAL A 574 16.49 23.01 -11.71
N THR A 575 15.62 23.77 -11.04
CA THR A 575 14.76 24.79 -11.66
C THR A 575 15.56 25.95 -12.24
N ASP A 576 16.52 26.47 -11.48
CA ASP A 576 17.37 27.59 -11.91
C ASP A 576 18.29 27.15 -13.06
N CYS A 577 18.79 25.91 -13.04
CA CYS A 577 19.51 25.31 -14.17
C CYS A 577 18.66 25.15 -15.42
N LEU A 578 17.42 24.71 -15.28
CA LEU A 578 16.48 24.62 -16.38
C LEU A 578 16.20 26.00 -16.99
N PHE A 579 15.90 26.99 -16.17
CA PHE A 579 15.61 28.35 -16.64
C PHE A 579 16.84 29.00 -17.28
N ALA A 580 18.02 28.80 -16.69
CA ALA A 580 19.27 29.24 -17.29
C ALA A 580 19.50 28.59 -18.67
N TYR A 581 19.19 27.30 -18.83
CA TYR A 581 19.27 26.64 -20.13
C TYR A 581 18.25 27.20 -21.14
N MET A 582 17.02 27.48 -20.69
CA MET A 582 15.95 27.99 -21.54
C MET A 582 16.15 29.46 -21.98
N ASP A 583 16.97 30.23 -21.26
CA ASP A 583 17.35 31.61 -21.57
C ASP A 583 18.64 31.70 -22.41
N ARG A 584 18.52 32.29 -23.60
CA ARG A 584 19.63 32.45 -24.55
C ARG A 584 20.71 33.43 -24.07
N GLY A 585 20.42 34.27 -23.10
CA GLY A 585 21.35 35.25 -22.53
C GLY A 585 22.09 34.76 -21.28
N SER A 586 21.73 33.60 -20.74
CA SER A 586 22.26 33.12 -19.48
C SER A 586 23.71 32.65 -19.60
N ALA A 587 24.48 32.83 -18.53
CA ALA A 587 25.81 32.24 -18.38
C ALA A 587 25.75 30.76 -17.91
N GLY A 588 24.55 30.23 -17.63
CA GLY A 588 24.33 28.93 -16.99
C GLY A 588 24.25 29.05 -15.46
N CYS A 589 23.50 28.15 -14.83
CA CYS A 589 23.24 28.17 -13.38
C CYS A 589 24.50 27.95 -12.54
N ARG A 590 25.52 27.27 -13.08
CA ARG A 590 26.80 27.05 -12.37
C ARG A 590 27.50 28.35 -11.97
N ASN A 591 27.17 29.46 -12.65
CA ASN A 591 27.74 30.78 -12.38
C ASN A 591 26.85 31.63 -11.45
N ASP A 592 25.74 31.09 -10.97
CA ASP A 592 24.86 31.79 -10.04
C ASP A 592 25.51 31.82 -8.64
N PRO A 593 25.79 33.00 -8.07
CA PRO A 593 26.44 33.09 -6.77
C PRO A 593 25.56 32.59 -5.63
N GLU A 594 24.23 32.69 -5.73
CA GLU A 594 23.32 32.19 -4.70
C GLU A 594 23.29 30.67 -4.69
N LEU A 595 23.28 30.02 -5.87
CA LEU A 595 23.39 28.56 -5.94
C LEU A 595 24.74 28.05 -5.45
N ASN A 596 25.83 28.76 -5.73
CA ASN A 596 27.15 28.40 -5.21
C ASN A 596 27.26 28.59 -3.68
N ASP A 597 26.51 29.54 -3.08
CA ASP A 597 26.48 29.71 -1.63
C ASP A 597 25.83 28.51 -0.92
N LEU A 598 24.80 27.91 -1.53
CA LEU A 598 24.17 26.67 -1.04
C LEU A 598 25.15 25.48 -1.03
N LEU A 599 26.20 25.51 -1.85
CA LEU A 599 27.22 24.46 -1.91
C LEU A 599 28.50 24.86 -1.17
N SER A 600 28.50 26.01 -0.50
CA SER A 600 29.66 26.51 0.22
C SER A 600 30.02 25.58 1.40
N PRO A 601 31.28 25.60 1.85
CA PRO A 601 31.67 24.87 3.06
C PRO A 601 30.87 25.27 4.30
N ALA A 602 30.48 26.54 4.40
CA ALA A 602 29.68 27.05 5.51
C ALA A 602 28.26 26.46 5.49
N TRP A 603 27.60 26.47 4.33
CA TRP A 603 26.29 25.87 4.16
C TRP A 603 26.34 24.35 4.39
N SER A 604 27.30 23.68 3.78
CA SER A 604 27.53 22.24 3.93
C SER A 604 27.74 21.84 5.39
N SER A 605 28.45 22.66 6.17
CA SER A 605 28.67 22.43 7.61
C SER A 605 27.38 22.56 8.40
N ARG A 606 26.51 23.52 8.06
CA ARG A 606 25.19 23.67 8.68
C ARG A 606 24.30 22.46 8.38
N VAL A 607 24.16 22.09 7.10
CA VAL A 607 23.34 20.95 6.68
C VAL A 607 23.87 19.64 7.29
N LYS A 608 25.19 19.47 7.41
CA LYS A 608 25.80 18.33 8.11
C LYS A 608 25.26 18.20 9.53
N VAL A 609 25.25 19.30 10.29
CA VAL A 609 24.75 19.30 11.69
C VAL A 609 23.25 18.99 11.74
N GLU A 610 22.46 19.56 10.82
CA GLU A 610 21.03 19.26 10.71
C GLU A 610 20.76 17.76 10.47
N ILE A 611 21.52 17.12 9.57
CA ILE A 611 21.41 15.68 9.30
C ILE A 611 21.91 14.83 10.49
N GLU A 612 22.97 15.26 11.17
CA GLU A 612 23.47 14.58 12.38
C GLU A 612 22.40 14.59 13.49
N VAL A 613 21.69 15.70 13.67
CA VAL A 613 20.56 15.82 14.60
C VAL A 613 19.41 14.90 14.19
N ALA A 614 19.05 14.85 12.90
CA ALA A 614 18.05 13.93 12.39
C ALA A 614 18.38 12.46 12.70
N ILE A 615 19.63 12.04 12.48
CA ILE A 615 20.11 10.69 12.84
C ILE A 615 20.01 10.47 14.36
N THR A 616 20.39 11.48 15.15
CA THR A 616 20.27 11.42 16.61
C THR A 616 18.81 11.23 17.06
N ASN A 617 17.86 11.92 16.44
CA ASN A 617 16.43 11.77 16.74
C ASN A 617 15.92 10.36 16.45
N ILE A 618 16.37 9.73 15.36
CA ILE A 618 16.05 8.32 15.05
C ILE A 618 16.55 7.40 16.16
N ILE A 619 17.80 7.58 16.60
CA ILE A 619 18.40 6.77 17.67
C ILE A 619 17.60 6.92 18.96
N LEU A 620 17.21 8.14 19.32
CA LEU A 620 16.42 8.41 20.52
C LEU A 620 15.01 7.82 20.43
N ALA A 621 14.36 7.91 19.28
CA ALA A 621 13.06 7.29 19.03
C ALA A 621 13.11 5.76 19.21
N MET A 622 14.12 5.11 18.62
CA MET A 622 14.32 3.66 18.76
C MET A 622 14.59 3.26 20.22
N ARG A 623 15.45 4.00 20.92
CA ARG A 623 15.71 3.76 22.35
C ARG A 623 14.46 3.96 23.22
N SER A 624 13.66 4.99 22.94
CA SER A 624 12.37 5.24 23.63
C SER A 624 11.35 4.12 23.38
N ALA A 625 11.40 3.50 22.20
CA ALA A 625 10.61 2.34 21.85
C ALA A 625 11.13 1.02 22.48
N GLY A 626 12.28 1.05 23.16
CA GLY A 626 12.85 -0.10 23.88
C GLY A 626 13.94 -0.86 23.15
N TYR A 627 14.53 -0.29 22.08
CA TYR A 627 15.60 -0.93 21.30
C TYR A 627 16.98 -0.56 21.82
N ASP A 628 17.88 -1.54 21.84
CA ASP A 628 19.31 -1.31 21.85
C ASP A 628 19.81 -1.00 20.44
N ASN A 629 20.83 -0.14 20.33
CA ASN A 629 21.43 0.28 19.06
C ASN A 629 22.05 -0.88 18.25
N SER A 630 22.29 -2.02 18.89
CA SER A 630 22.81 -3.25 18.29
C SER A 630 21.73 -4.14 17.67
N GLU A 631 20.45 -3.88 17.94
CA GLU A 631 19.34 -4.75 17.52
C GLU A 631 18.76 -4.40 16.14
N TRP A 632 19.09 -3.22 15.63
CA TRP A 632 18.66 -2.66 14.36
C TRP A 632 19.82 -1.96 13.66
N THR A 633 19.70 -1.73 12.35
CA THR A 633 20.73 -1.05 11.55
C THR A 633 20.15 0.17 10.87
N LEU A 634 20.85 1.30 10.97
CA LEU A 634 20.58 2.50 10.17
C LEU A 634 21.25 2.36 8.81
N VAL A 635 20.46 2.36 7.74
CA VAL A 635 20.94 2.40 6.36
C VAL A 635 20.81 3.82 5.85
N GLN A 636 21.93 4.52 5.65
CA GLN A 636 21.93 5.81 4.97
C GLN A 636 21.93 5.58 3.46
N HIS A 637 20.82 5.93 2.82
CA HIS A 637 20.65 5.89 1.37
C HIS A 637 21.08 7.24 0.77
N LEU A 638 22.02 7.21 -0.17
CA LEU A 638 22.54 8.40 -0.84
C LEU A 638 21.80 8.67 -2.16
N TYR A 639 22.07 9.81 -2.79
CA TYR A 639 21.41 10.18 -4.04
C TYR A 639 22.17 9.65 -5.26
N PRO A 640 21.48 9.08 -6.27
CA PRO A 640 22.06 8.67 -7.53
C PRO A 640 22.22 9.86 -8.50
N ARG A 641 23.03 9.68 -9.53
CA ARG A 641 23.11 10.62 -10.66
C ARG A 641 21.81 10.60 -11.47
N PRO A 642 21.08 11.73 -11.58
CA PRO A 642 19.76 11.75 -12.22
C PRO A 642 19.82 11.90 -13.74
N ILE A 643 20.87 12.53 -14.27
CA ILE A 643 20.96 12.96 -15.67
C ILE A 643 22.24 12.44 -16.32
N ALA A 644 22.15 12.07 -17.60
CA ALA A 644 23.28 11.51 -18.34
C ALA A 644 24.45 12.50 -18.43
N TYR A 645 25.68 11.97 -18.41
CA TYR A 645 26.88 12.77 -18.67
C TYR A 645 26.83 13.35 -20.10
N PRO A 646 27.41 14.53 -20.38
CA PRO A 646 27.33 15.16 -21.71
C PRO A 646 27.72 14.25 -22.88
N LYS A 647 28.75 13.41 -22.70
CA LYS A 647 29.22 12.46 -23.72
C LYS A 647 28.23 11.32 -24.00
N ASP A 648 27.31 11.07 -23.08
CA ASP A 648 26.33 9.99 -23.09
C ASP A 648 24.89 10.50 -23.32
N MET A 649 24.73 11.82 -23.52
CA MET A 649 23.45 12.45 -23.86
C MET A 649 22.93 12.03 -25.24
N ARG A 650 21.67 11.62 -25.30
CA ARG A 650 20.92 11.34 -26.54
C ARG A 650 20.69 12.62 -27.35
N TYR A 651 20.30 13.69 -26.67
CA TYR A 651 20.01 14.99 -27.27
C TYR A 651 21.22 15.91 -27.12
N VAL A 652 22.02 16.02 -28.19
CA VAL A 652 23.22 16.88 -28.20
C VAL A 652 22.87 18.35 -27.95
N GLU A 653 23.74 19.06 -27.25
CA GLU A 653 23.58 20.50 -27.07
C GLU A 653 23.69 21.21 -28.42
N ARG A 654 22.71 22.07 -28.74
CA ARG A 654 22.66 22.82 -30.00
C ARG A 654 22.94 24.30 -29.72
N THR A 655 23.76 24.94 -30.57
CA THR A 655 24.04 26.39 -30.48
C THR A 655 22.76 27.22 -30.60
N VAL A 656 22.76 28.39 -29.92
CA VAL A 656 21.84 29.56 -29.80
C VAL A 656 20.50 29.58 -30.56
N THR A 657 20.39 29.00 -31.76
CA THR A 657 19.13 28.93 -32.52
C THR A 657 18.10 27.97 -31.91
N ASN A 658 18.50 27.00 -31.09
CA ASN A 658 17.57 26.07 -30.44
C ASN A 658 18.01 25.65 -29.01
N SER A 659 18.26 26.63 -28.12
CA SER A 659 18.66 26.43 -26.72
C SER A 659 17.65 25.68 -25.83
N ARG A 660 16.55 25.19 -26.41
CA ARG A 660 15.49 24.46 -25.70
C ARG A 660 15.34 23.03 -26.22
N TYR A 661 16.26 22.59 -27.07
CA TYR A 661 16.18 21.30 -27.75
C TYR A 661 16.09 20.13 -26.76
N ARG A 662 17.01 20.05 -25.78
CA ARG A 662 16.98 18.96 -24.78
C ARG A 662 15.67 18.90 -24.02
N GLN A 663 15.17 20.08 -23.64
CA GLN A 663 13.95 20.19 -22.87
C GLN A 663 12.72 19.77 -23.67
N TYR A 664 12.56 20.28 -24.89
CA TYR A 664 11.38 19.96 -25.70
C TYR A 664 11.35 18.52 -26.22
N HIS A 665 12.52 17.88 -26.34
CA HIS A 665 12.61 16.55 -26.92
C HIS A 665 12.71 15.42 -25.88
N GLY A 666 13.33 15.66 -24.72
CA GLY A 666 13.52 14.62 -23.70
C GLY A 666 13.36 15.09 -22.25
N GLY A 667 12.84 16.30 -22.02
CA GLY A 667 12.60 16.79 -20.66
C GLY A 667 13.85 16.92 -19.78
N CYS A 668 15.02 17.16 -20.39
CA CYS A 668 16.32 17.20 -19.69
C CYS A 668 17.11 18.47 -19.99
N GLY A 669 16.45 19.62 -19.94
CA GLY A 669 16.98 20.91 -20.33
C GLY A 669 18.10 21.42 -19.42
N MET A 670 19.34 21.01 -19.68
CA MET A 670 20.54 21.56 -19.04
C MET A 670 21.69 21.66 -20.04
N SER A 671 22.57 22.65 -19.88
CA SER A 671 23.78 22.79 -20.71
C SER A 671 24.83 21.75 -20.30
N ASP A 672 25.74 21.40 -21.21
CA ASP A 672 26.84 20.48 -20.90
C ASP A 672 27.68 20.98 -19.72
N ALA A 673 27.95 22.28 -19.67
CA ALA A 673 28.74 22.88 -18.61
C ALA A 673 28.02 22.83 -17.24
N ASP A 674 26.70 23.00 -17.22
CA ASP A 674 25.92 22.91 -15.98
C ASP A 674 25.76 21.46 -15.52
N ILE A 675 25.63 20.50 -16.44
CA ILE A 675 25.61 19.06 -16.10
C ILE A 675 26.96 18.63 -15.50
N LEU A 676 28.08 19.07 -16.09
CA LEU A 676 29.41 18.80 -15.53
C LEU A 676 29.57 19.38 -14.13
N TRP A 677 29.14 20.62 -13.92
CA TRP A 677 29.15 21.22 -12.59
C TRP A 677 28.26 20.46 -11.59
N ALA A 678 27.08 20.03 -12.00
CA ALA A 678 26.21 19.22 -11.15
C ALA A 678 26.86 17.89 -10.75
N ASP A 679 27.55 17.23 -11.69
CA ASP A 679 28.25 15.97 -11.44
C ASP A 679 29.53 16.12 -10.62
N ASP A 680 30.30 17.17 -10.88
CA ASP A 680 31.60 17.40 -10.24
C ASP A 680 31.48 18.11 -8.88
N THR A 681 30.38 18.84 -8.65
CA THR A 681 30.21 19.71 -7.48
C THR A 681 28.94 19.42 -6.70
N VAL A 682 27.76 19.50 -7.32
CA VAL A 682 26.48 19.45 -6.58
C VAL A 682 26.28 18.09 -5.92
N LEU A 683 26.22 17.01 -6.71
CA LEU A 683 25.96 15.67 -6.19
C LEU A 683 27.05 15.19 -5.21
N PRO A 684 28.36 15.37 -5.50
CA PRO A 684 29.41 15.06 -4.54
C PRO A 684 29.29 15.83 -3.24
N THR A 685 28.91 17.12 -3.27
CA THR A 685 28.73 17.93 -2.05
C THR A 685 27.60 17.39 -1.20
N VAL A 686 26.41 17.17 -1.78
CA VAL A 686 25.24 16.65 -1.07
C VAL A 686 25.54 15.27 -0.45
N ASN A 687 26.04 14.33 -1.25
CA ASN A 687 26.34 12.98 -0.77
C ASN A 687 27.47 12.99 0.27
N LYS A 688 28.51 13.82 0.10
CA LYS A 688 29.59 13.94 1.08
C LYS A 688 29.08 14.50 2.40
N THR A 689 28.26 15.55 2.38
CA THR A 689 27.67 16.13 3.59
C THR A 689 26.85 15.11 4.36
N ALA A 690 26.00 14.33 3.67
CA ALA A 690 25.25 13.23 4.30
C ALA A 690 26.19 12.17 4.90
N LYS A 691 27.22 11.73 4.15
CA LYS A 691 28.20 10.75 4.64
C LYS A 691 28.92 11.22 5.90
N GLU A 692 29.38 12.47 5.91
CA GLU A 692 30.09 13.07 7.05
C GLU A 692 29.18 13.27 8.27
N ALA A 693 27.89 13.54 8.07
CA ALA A 693 26.91 13.62 9.15
C ALA A 693 26.67 12.25 9.80
N ALA A 694 26.55 11.19 9.01
CA ALA A 694 26.44 9.82 9.52
C ALA A 694 27.70 9.37 10.27
N ALA A 695 28.88 9.71 9.76
CA ALA A 695 30.14 9.45 10.46
C ALA A 695 30.20 10.19 11.81
N ALA A 696 29.82 11.47 11.86
CA ALA A 696 29.77 12.24 13.11
C ALA A 696 28.76 11.65 14.11
N ALA A 697 27.57 11.25 13.66
CA ALA A 697 26.61 10.56 14.51
C ALA A 697 27.17 9.23 15.05
N ARG A 698 27.91 8.48 14.23
CA ARG A 698 28.56 7.22 14.63
C ARG A 698 29.68 7.41 15.64
N GLU A 699 30.42 8.52 15.58
CA GLU A 699 31.40 8.91 16.60
C GLU A 699 30.71 9.22 17.94
N ARG A 700 29.56 9.89 17.90
CA ARG A 700 28.77 10.22 19.09
C ARG A 700 28.05 9.01 19.70
N PHE A 701 27.66 8.05 18.86
CA PHE A 701 27.00 6.80 19.26
C PHE A 701 27.83 5.58 18.83
N PRO A 702 28.89 5.22 19.60
CA PRO A 702 29.80 4.13 19.25
C PRO A 702 29.17 2.74 19.11
N ASP A 703 27.96 2.55 19.62
CA ASP A 703 27.18 1.32 19.61
C ASP A 703 26.21 1.22 18.41
N LEU A 704 26.02 2.31 17.65
CA LEU A 704 25.12 2.33 16.49
C LEU A 704 25.62 1.44 15.36
N ARG A 705 24.77 0.52 14.89
CA ARG A 705 25.00 -0.18 13.62
C ARG A 705 24.59 0.74 12.47
N LEU A 706 25.55 1.15 11.66
CA LEU A 706 25.32 2.06 10.54
C LEU A 706 25.96 1.51 9.27
N VAL A 707 25.24 1.57 8.15
CA VAL A 707 25.79 1.31 6.83
C VAL A 707 25.40 2.40 5.84
N GLN A 708 26.23 2.62 4.84
CA GLN A 708 25.94 3.55 3.74
C GLN A 708 25.70 2.77 2.45
N MET A 709 24.59 3.08 1.79
CA MET A 709 24.25 2.62 0.46
C MET A 709 24.55 3.73 -0.54
N ASP A 710 25.69 3.63 -1.22
CA ASP A 710 26.11 4.59 -2.23
C ASP A 710 25.47 4.22 -3.58
N THR A 711 24.53 5.06 -4.00
CA THR A 711 23.75 4.88 -5.22
C THR A 711 24.20 5.81 -6.34
N THR A 712 25.32 6.53 -6.18
CA THR A 712 25.82 7.51 -7.16
C THR A 712 25.79 6.97 -8.60
N ASP A 713 26.21 5.71 -8.79
CA ASP A 713 26.26 5.01 -10.08
C ASP A 713 25.10 4.01 -10.31
N ALA A 714 24.07 4.00 -9.45
CA ALA A 714 22.97 3.04 -9.52
C ALA A 714 22.21 3.12 -10.85
N PHE A 715 22.16 4.29 -11.48
CA PHE A 715 21.44 4.52 -12.74
C PHE A 715 22.35 4.67 -13.95
N LYS A 716 23.62 4.26 -13.83
CA LYS A 716 24.59 4.40 -14.92
C LYS A 716 24.14 3.70 -16.20
N GLY A 717 23.96 4.46 -17.28
CA GLY A 717 23.42 3.95 -18.55
C GLY A 717 21.90 4.05 -18.67
N HIS A 718 21.21 4.37 -17.58
CA HIS A 718 19.76 4.51 -17.44
C HIS A 718 19.32 5.92 -17.00
N GLU A 719 20.26 6.85 -16.87
CA GLU A 719 19.98 8.22 -16.48
C GLU A 719 19.06 8.91 -17.49
N LEU A 720 18.40 9.99 -17.05
CA LEU A 720 17.55 10.78 -17.93
C LEU A 720 18.33 11.24 -19.17
N CYS A 721 17.73 11.05 -20.36
CA CYS A 721 18.32 11.38 -21.66
C CYS A 721 19.60 10.62 -22.03
N ASN A 722 19.91 9.49 -21.40
CA ASN A 722 21.03 8.65 -21.84
C ASN A 722 20.78 8.10 -23.27
N LYS A 723 21.79 8.09 -24.14
CA LYS A 723 21.72 7.62 -25.54
C LYS A 723 21.47 6.11 -25.70
N ASN A 724 21.72 5.32 -24.66
CA ASN A 724 21.45 3.88 -24.62
C ASN A 724 20.01 3.60 -24.14
N VAL A 725 19.49 4.54 -23.35
CA VAL A 725 18.11 4.77 -22.94
C VAL A 725 17.11 5.05 -24.04
N TYR A 726 15.81 4.84 -23.85
CA TYR A 726 14.73 5.49 -24.61
C TYR A 726 13.53 5.85 -23.74
N ARG A 727 12.70 6.77 -24.23
CA ARG A 727 11.36 6.99 -23.70
C ARG A 727 10.42 5.89 -24.22
N VAL A 728 9.45 5.52 -23.40
CA VAL A 728 8.46 4.47 -23.69
C VAL A 728 7.39 5.04 -24.63
N ASP A 729 6.94 4.24 -25.60
CA ASP A 729 5.82 4.60 -26.50
C ASP A 729 6.05 5.97 -27.17
N SER A 730 7.26 6.21 -27.67
CA SER A 730 7.67 7.51 -28.20
C SER A 730 7.49 7.61 -29.71
N TRP A 731 6.94 8.73 -30.18
CA TRP A 731 6.75 9.02 -31.62
C TRP A 731 7.98 9.68 -32.25
N GLN A 732 8.91 10.19 -31.43
CA GLN A 732 10.12 10.86 -31.87
C GLN A 732 11.12 9.89 -32.53
N SER A 733 11.70 10.31 -33.65
CA SER A 733 12.66 9.51 -34.44
C SER A 733 13.87 9.06 -33.64
N GLU A 734 14.36 9.91 -32.74
CA GLU A 734 15.49 9.69 -31.85
C GLU A 734 15.19 8.61 -30.79
N ASP A 735 13.91 8.32 -30.54
CA ASP A 735 13.42 7.37 -29.53
C ASP A 735 12.81 6.09 -30.13
N ARG A 736 12.69 5.97 -31.46
CA ARG A 736 12.07 4.83 -32.17
C ARG A 736 12.74 3.46 -31.95
N LYS A 737 13.85 3.41 -31.21
CA LYS A 737 14.52 2.17 -30.80
C LYS A 737 14.09 1.70 -29.40
N GLY A 738 13.19 2.43 -28.76
CA GLY A 738 12.64 2.14 -27.44
C GLY A 738 11.65 0.98 -27.41
N VAL A 739 10.96 0.85 -26.29
CA VAL A 739 9.91 -0.15 -26.08
C VAL A 739 8.54 0.46 -26.34
N ASP A 740 7.64 -0.34 -26.92
CA ASP A 740 6.28 0.10 -27.26
C ASP A 740 5.43 0.22 -26.00
N THR A 741 5.71 -0.60 -24.98
CA THR A 741 5.07 -0.49 -23.68
C THR A 741 6.06 -0.73 -22.56
N TRP A 742 5.85 -0.04 -21.44
CA TRP A 742 6.64 -0.23 -20.23
C TRP A 742 6.55 -1.67 -19.70
N ARG A 743 5.53 -2.44 -20.09
CA ARG A 743 5.36 -3.86 -19.73
C ARG A 743 6.23 -4.81 -20.55
N ASP A 744 6.89 -4.33 -21.60
CA ASP A 744 7.71 -5.17 -22.46
C ASP A 744 8.84 -5.83 -21.66
N ARG A 745 9.22 -7.04 -22.09
CA ARG A 745 10.22 -7.84 -21.38
C ARG A 745 11.56 -7.11 -21.22
N ASP A 746 11.91 -6.30 -22.20
CA ASP A 746 13.17 -5.56 -22.24
C ASP A 746 13.00 -4.09 -21.76
N ALA A 747 11.82 -3.70 -21.26
CA ALA A 747 11.53 -2.32 -20.88
C ALA A 747 12.49 -1.78 -19.82
N ALA A 748 12.71 -2.55 -18.74
CA ALA A 748 13.67 -2.22 -17.69
C ALA A 748 15.08 -1.88 -18.24
N ASP A 749 15.52 -2.58 -19.28
CA ASP A 749 16.86 -2.40 -19.88
C ASP A 749 16.91 -1.27 -20.92
N LYS A 750 15.76 -0.89 -21.49
CA LYS A 750 15.67 0.03 -22.62
C LYS A 750 15.02 1.37 -22.26
N SER A 751 14.52 1.52 -21.05
CA SER A 751 13.88 2.75 -20.58
C SER A 751 14.75 3.55 -19.61
N GLU A 752 14.53 4.85 -19.60
CA GLU A 752 15.05 5.76 -18.57
C GLU A 752 14.48 5.39 -17.20
N TRP A 753 15.31 5.49 -16.16
CA TRP A 753 14.93 5.20 -14.77
C TRP A 753 14.65 6.45 -13.94
N MET A 754 14.83 7.61 -14.55
CA MET A 754 14.62 8.92 -13.96
C MET A 754 13.49 9.63 -14.67
N LYS A 755 12.59 10.25 -13.90
CA LYS A 755 11.45 11.00 -14.42
C LYS A 755 11.93 12.28 -15.12
N GLU A 756 11.39 12.52 -16.31
CA GLU A 756 11.67 13.73 -17.10
C GLU A 756 11.18 15.01 -16.41
N ILE A 757 11.79 16.16 -16.72
CA ILE A 757 11.31 17.45 -16.25
C ILE A 757 10.11 17.87 -17.10
N GLU A 758 8.92 17.87 -16.50
CA GLU A 758 7.70 18.28 -17.19
C GLU A 758 7.54 19.81 -17.20
N ILE A 759 7.16 20.37 -18.35
CA ILE A 759 6.81 21.80 -18.47
C ILE A 759 5.41 21.91 -19.05
N SER A 760 4.40 21.72 -18.21
CA SER A 760 2.99 21.93 -18.56
C SER A 760 2.68 23.43 -18.71
N ARG A 761 3.07 24.02 -19.85
CA ARG A 761 2.87 25.45 -20.21
C ARG A 761 3.63 26.43 -19.29
N ILE A 762 4.27 27.40 -19.92
CA ILE A 762 5.04 28.45 -19.26
C ILE A 762 4.08 29.26 -18.35
N GLY A 763 4.05 28.94 -17.06
CA GLY A 763 3.20 29.58 -16.05
C GLY A 763 3.03 28.77 -14.75
N ASP A 764 2.86 27.45 -14.84
CA ASP A 764 2.75 26.51 -13.72
C ASP A 764 3.66 25.31 -14.02
N VAL A 765 4.88 25.32 -13.46
CA VAL A 765 5.75 24.14 -13.58
C VAL A 765 5.32 23.17 -12.49
N THR A 766 4.71 22.04 -12.86
CA THR A 766 4.60 20.88 -11.97
C THR A 766 5.99 20.25 -11.86
N LEU A 767 6.88 20.91 -11.12
CA LEU A 767 8.23 20.41 -10.78
C LEU A 767 8.18 19.26 -9.79
N GLU A 768 7.03 19.08 -9.12
CA GLU A 768 6.83 17.96 -8.23
C GLU A 768 7.22 16.67 -8.97
N GLU A 769 7.99 15.82 -8.30
CA GLU A 769 8.33 14.47 -8.74
C GLU A 769 9.26 14.39 -9.99
N SER A 770 9.57 15.52 -10.65
CA SER A 770 10.61 15.60 -11.68
C SER A 770 11.97 15.25 -11.09
N PHE A 771 12.87 14.62 -11.87
CA PHE A 771 14.21 14.24 -11.39
C PHE A 771 14.23 13.24 -10.22
N HIS A 772 13.12 12.53 -9.99
CA HIS A 772 13.05 11.39 -9.06
C HIS A 772 13.11 10.06 -9.82
N PRO A 773 13.49 8.95 -9.15
CA PRO A 773 13.46 7.64 -9.76
C PRO A 773 12.01 7.27 -10.09
N ASN A 774 11.77 6.92 -11.34
CA ASN A 774 10.48 6.40 -11.76
C ASN A 774 10.31 4.93 -11.30
N PHE A 775 9.24 4.24 -11.70
CA PHE A 775 8.99 2.84 -11.34
C PHE A 775 10.22 1.94 -11.50
N TRP A 776 10.89 1.99 -12.66
CA TRP A 776 12.06 1.15 -12.91
C TRP A 776 13.26 1.56 -12.05
N GLY A 777 13.47 2.86 -11.83
CA GLY A 777 14.50 3.37 -10.93
C GLY A 777 14.28 2.95 -9.48
N GLN A 778 13.05 3.02 -8.98
CA GLN A 778 12.71 2.56 -7.62
C GLN A 778 12.91 1.05 -7.46
N LEU A 779 12.54 0.24 -8.46
CA LEU A 779 12.81 -1.20 -8.45
C LEU A 779 14.31 -1.54 -8.54
N ALA A 780 15.11 -0.75 -9.27
CA ALA A 780 16.56 -0.89 -9.28
C ALA A 780 17.15 -0.63 -7.87
N LEU A 781 16.74 0.46 -7.21
CA LEU A 781 17.16 0.76 -5.84
C LEU A 781 16.72 -0.33 -4.86
N ARG A 782 15.49 -0.85 -5.01
CA ARG A 782 14.97 -1.98 -4.23
C ARG A 782 15.81 -3.24 -4.38
N ALA A 783 16.24 -3.55 -5.60
CA ALA A 783 17.09 -4.72 -5.86
C ALA A 783 18.41 -4.60 -5.08
N CYS A 784 19.05 -3.42 -5.09
CA CYS A 784 20.23 -3.18 -4.26
C CYS A 784 19.94 -3.22 -2.75
N MET A 785 18.80 -2.67 -2.30
CA MET A 785 18.37 -2.77 -0.90
C MET A 785 18.15 -4.21 -0.45
N ARG A 786 17.74 -5.10 -1.36
CA ARG A 786 17.60 -6.53 -1.07
C ARG A 786 18.94 -7.23 -0.92
N GLU A 787 19.95 -6.85 -1.70
CA GLU A 787 21.31 -7.40 -1.56
C GLU A 787 21.97 -7.00 -0.21
N LEU A 788 21.55 -5.87 0.37
CA LEU A 788 21.92 -5.49 1.73
C LEU A 788 21.32 -6.42 2.80
N TRP A 789 20.21 -7.10 2.51
CA TRP A 789 19.44 -7.90 3.46
C TRP A 789 19.81 -9.39 3.41
N ASN A 790 20.29 -9.93 4.53
CA ASN A 790 20.59 -11.35 4.70
C ASN A 790 19.84 -11.95 5.88
N GLY A 791 18.62 -12.40 5.63
CA GLY A 791 17.89 -13.27 6.56
C GLY A 791 17.58 -12.65 7.93
N GLY A 792 17.36 -11.34 8.00
CA GLY A 792 17.09 -10.61 9.24
C GLY A 792 18.18 -9.63 9.67
N ASP A 793 19.33 -9.64 8.98
CA ASP A 793 20.46 -8.76 9.27
C ASP A 793 21.03 -8.09 8.01
N ILE A 794 21.88 -7.07 8.21
CA ILE A 794 22.52 -6.28 7.16
C ILE A 794 23.94 -6.77 6.91
N VAL A 795 24.27 -7.06 5.64
CA VAL A 795 25.59 -7.61 5.28
C VAL A 795 26.73 -6.58 5.28
N GLY A 796 26.41 -5.29 5.14
CA GLY A 796 27.38 -4.19 5.12
C GLY A 796 27.05 -3.12 4.10
N GLY A 797 27.65 -1.95 4.20
CA GLY A 797 27.50 -0.86 3.23
C GLY A 797 28.23 -1.14 1.92
N GLY A 798 27.88 -0.42 0.87
CA GLY A 798 28.37 -0.72 -0.47
C GLY A 798 27.87 0.21 -1.56
N THR A 799 28.31 -0.08 -2.78
CA THR A 799 27.96 0.66 -4.00
C THR A 799 27.00 -0.13 -4.87
N CYS A 800 26.00 0.54 -5.43
CA CYS A 800 25.00 -0.04 -6.33
C CYS A 800 25.31 0.32 -7.79
N SER A 801 25.19 -0.64 -8.71
CA SER A 801 25.37 -0.42 -10.16
C SER A 801 24.50 -1.36 -11.00
N PRO A 802 24.04 -0.95 -12.19
CA PRO A 802 23.14 -1.75 -13.01
C PRO A 802 23.85 -2.91 -13.71
N LEU A 803 23.12 -4.02 -13.88
CA LEU A 803 23.45 -5.15 -14.75
C LEU A 803 22.44 -5.22 -15.89
N GLN A 804 22.76 -6.01 -16.92
CA GLN A 804 21.83 -6.26 -18.01
C GLN A 804 20.76 -7.28 -17.61
N GLY A 805 19.50 -7.00 -17.92
CA GLY A 805 18.39 -7.91 -17.73
C GLY A 805 17.60 -7.65 -16.45
N ARG A 806 16.68 -8.56 -16.16
CA ARG A 806 15.87 -8.55 -14.95
C ARG A 806 16.23 -9.71 -14.03
N ASN A 807 16.11 -9.50 -12.73
CA ASN A 807 16.25 -10.55 -11.74
C ASN A 807 15.01 -11.47 -11.76
N ALA A 808 15.03 -12.55 -10.95
CA ALA A 808 13.94 -13.53 -10.90
C ALA A 808 12.58 -12.96 -10.44
N ARG A 809 12.55 -11.72 -9.90
CA ARG A 809 11.34 -11.01 -9.45
C ARG A 809 10.85 -9.99 -10.47
N GLY A 810 11.48 -9.91 -11.64
CA GLY A 810 11.10 -8.97 -12.70
C GLY A 810 11.57 -7.53 -12.46
N GLU A 811 12.43 -7.30 -11.48
CA GLU A 811 13.08 -6.00 -11.24
C GLU A 811 14.37 -5.90 -12.07
N PRO A 812 14.90 -4.69 -12.32
CA PRO A 812 16.22 -4.52 -12.91
C PRO A 812 17.28 -5.35 -12.18
N ALA A 813 18.12 -6.04 -12.94
CA ALA A 813 19.26 -6.75 -12.35
C ALA A 813 20.28 -5.71 -11.88
N MET A 814 20.68 -5.80 -10.61
CA MET A 814 21.62 -4.87 -10.01
C MET A 814 22.78 -5.63 -9.37
N LYS A 815 23.95 -5.00 -9.36
CA LYS A 815 25.11 -5.45 -8.61
C LYS A 815 25.30 -4.55 -7.39
N PHE A 816 25.32 -5.17 -6.21
CA PHE A 816 25.72 -4.52 -4.97
C PHE A 816 27.13 -4.98 -4.59
N GLU A 817 28.06 -4.05 -4.43
CA GLU A 817 29.45 -4.34 -4.07
C GLU A 817 29.77 -3.79 -2.69
N LEU A 818 30.04 -4.68 -1.73
CA LEU A 818 30.35 -4.31 -0.35
C LEU A 818 31.64 -3.49 -0.26
N LYS A 819 31.61 -2.45 0.55
CA LYS A 819 32.71 -1.52 0.81
C LYS A 819 32.94 -1.41 2.32
N PRO A 820 34.09 -1.88 2.84
CA PRO A 820 34.40 -1.81 4.26
C PRO A 820 34.30 -0.38 4.83
N GLU A 821 34.73 0.62 4.06
CA GLU A 821 34.68 2.04 4.44
C GLU A 821 33.25 2.62 4.57
N LEU A 822 32.25 1.90 4.06
CA LEU A 822 30.82 2.25 4.17
C LEU A 822 30.09 1.42 5.22
N THR A 823 30.82 0.58 5.99
CA THR A 823 30.26 -0.41 6.91
C THR A 823 30.71 -0.16 8.35
N PHE A 824 29.75 0.09 9.24
CA PHE A 824 29.99 0.34 10.67
C PHE A 824 29.10 -0.57 11.54
N LEU A 825 29.19 -1.88 11.34
CA LEU A 825 28.35 -2.88 12.00
C LEU A 825 28.89 -3.38 13.34
N ASP A 826 30.20 -3.29 13.56
CA ASP A 826 30.86 -3.66 14.81
C ASP A 826 31.12 -2.42 15.68
N PRO A 827 30.96 -2.49 17.02
CA PRO A 827 31.39 -1.41 17.91
C PRO A 827 32.91 -1.24 17.82
N PRO A 828 33.45 -0.01 17.82
CA PRO A 828 34.88 0.19 17.85
C PRO A 828 35.43 -0.49 19.11
N ALA A 829 36.48 -1.31 18.94
CA ALA A 829 37.16 -1.91 20.07
C ALA A 829 37.55 -0.79 21.06
N PRO A 830 37.29 -0.95 22.37
CA PRO A 830 37.71 0.06 23.34
C PRO A 830 39.21 0.29 23.17
N PRO A 831 39.70 1.55 23.20
CA PRO A 831 41.13 1.82 23.07
C PRO A 831 41.88 1.04 24.14
N GLY A 832 42.61 0.01 23.69
CA GLY A 832 43.36 -0.88 24.55
C GLY A 832 44.35 -0.07 25.36
N THR A 833 44.24 -0.17 26.68
CA THR A 833 45.30 0.19 27.62
C THR A 833 46.59 -0.43 27.11
N GLU A 834 47.55 0.41 26.72
CA GLU A 834 48.95 0.00 26.61
C GLU A 834 49.35 -0.62 27.95
N ASN A 835 49.36 -1.96 27.99
CA ASN A 835 50.10 -2.66 29.03
C ASN A 835 51.57 -2.42 28.73
N LEU A 836 52.13 -1.41 29.39
CA LEU A 836 53.56 -1.35 29.70
C LEU A 836 53.95 -2.71 30.27
N GLY A 837 54.80 -3.41 29.53
CA GLY A 837 55.24 -4.74 29.88
C GLY A 837 55.93 -4.76 31.23
N GLU A 838 55.44 -5.60 32.13
CA GLU A 838 56.26 -6.13 33.21
C GLU A 838 56.77 -7.53 32.82
N GLY A 839 58.09 -7.63 32.97
CA GLY A 839 58.98 -8.78 32.87
C GLY A 839 58.35 -10.16 32.96
N GLY A 840 58.71 -11.00 31.99
CA GLY A 840 58.60 -12.44 32.14
C GLY A 840 59.55 -12.97 33.19
N GLU A 841 59.16 -14.07 33.84
CA GLU A 841 60.08 -15.12 34.23
C GLU A 841 59.34 -16.46 34.41
N ALA A 842 59.81 -17.44 33.63
CA ALA A 842 59.97 -18.87 33.87
C ALA A 842 58.90 -19.73 34.58
N GLY A 843 58.47 -20.79 33.88
CA GLY A 843 57.88 -22.00 34.45
C GLY A 843 57.60 -23.07 33.41
N GLU A 844 58.56 -23.96 33.18
CA GLU A 844 58.49 -25.13 32.27
C GLU A 844 57.40 -26.15 32.65
N GLY A 845 56.85 -26.87 31.64
CA GLY A 845 56.11 -28.11 31.89
C GLY A 845 55.37 -28.72 30.68
N ARG A 846 56.11 -29.46 29.85
CA ARG A 846 55.75 -30.58 28.91
C ARG A 846 54.28 -31.09 28.97
N GLY A 847 53.60 -31.51 27.88
CA GLY A 847 53.96 -31.84 26.51
C GLY A 847 52.83 -32.63 25.82
N LEU A 848 53.07 -33.00 24.55
CA LEU A 848 52.28 -33.83 23.61
C LEU A 848 51.08 -33.11 22.95
N GLY A 849 50.92 -33.05 21.63
CA GLY A 849 51.53 -33.83 20.55
C GLY A 849 50.47 -34.27 19.53
N ARG A 850 50.06 -33.31 18.70
CA ARG A 850 49.41 -33.38 17.37
C ARG A 850 48.93 -34.73 16.81
N GLY A 851 47.68 -34.73 16.33
CA GLY A 851 47.40 -34.68 14.88
C GLY A 851 46.89 -35.96 14.22
N ARG A 852 45.68 -35.90 13.66
CA ARG A 852 45.46 -35.63 12.23
C ARG A 852 44.09 -35.05 11.99
#